data_AF-A0A9W4SW05-F1
#
_entry.id   AF-A0A9W4SW05-F1
#
_cell.length_a   1.000
_cell.length_b   1.000
_cell.length_c   1.000
_cell.angle_alpha   90.00
_cell.angle_beta   90.00
_cell.angle_gamma   90.00
#
_symmetry.space_group_name_H-M   'P 1'
#
loop_
_entity.id
_entity.type
_entity.pdbx_description
1 polymer ?
#
loop_
_entity_poly.entity_id
_entity_poly.type
_entity_poly.pdbx_seq_one_letter_code
_entity_poly.pdbx_strand_id
1 'polypeptide(L)'
;MAQELRFDGRTVIVTGAGGGLGRAYALAFASRGANVVVNDLGASRGGDGSSSAFADKVVDEIIRAGGKAVSNYNSVEDGDKIVETAMKAFGRVDITTTNNNQFLYGSSILRDKSFLRMTDSDWDLIQAVHVRGSYKVTKAAWEIFRKQKFGRIINTSSAAGIYGNFGQANYSSAKLALVSFTETLAKEGAKANIHANVIAPIAASRMTESIMPPDVLAALKPDYVAPLVLYLCHESTEENGSLFEVGAGFVAKLRWERSKGAVFKADDTFLPGAVAEKWNEIIDFTNPDYPISPGDADFVGLLEKAKAMHSNPKSEDLKFDGRVAVVTGAGGGLGRAYALLLGKLGASIVVNDLGVSAIGQGATSSAADKVVEEIRQAGGKAVANYDSVEDGEKVVETAIRAFGRVDIIVNNAGILRDKSFARMTDQDWDLVQRVHLRGTYKVTKAAWSYFTKQKYGRIINTASSVGLYGNFGQANYSTAKLGILGFSNTLALEGRKSNILVNTIAPNAGTRMTATIWPPDMVEAFKPDYVAPFVAFLAHEVCPSTGNVFEVGGGWAAQVRWQRAGGIGFTTSKALTPEDIASKMDIITNFDDGRSTHPSTTQEALQQFFENFANAQKSESGQSKSKSNNKIDVEVAKKRKFEPNVFEYKERDVILYALGIGATRKDLQWVYENSDNFSVIPTFGVIPAIILSNTFPLTEVLGDFNVMMLLHGEQYLELKKPIPTSGKLISTPYVIDILDKGKGVSFIFGITTTDEKGEVIFENQTTLFIRGIGGFGGKKNGDDRGAATASNIPPKRAPDAVVKEKTSENQAALYRLSGDYNPLHIDPSMSAMGGFDVPILHGMCTFGISGKHILSTFGKNDPNTFKNIKVRLAAPVFPGETLETQMWKDGNKVIFQTRVVERDVICITSAAVELRDPNGSGLGAPSATPSVGISVPGFQSSSVFEQLKAGLDVASPAERQAQVKKVKGSFQINITNSEDKKQSWYIDFKTGDGAVGIGPSPKKADATIGVSDADFLELASGKLNAQKAFMTGKLQIKGNMMLATKLGDVLAGGKSKAKL
;
A
#
# COMPACT_ATOMS: atom_id res chain seq x y z
N MET A 1 15.36 -17.07 -37.17
CA MET A 1 14.82 -15.85 -36.54
C MET A 1 13.34 -15.82 -36.89
N ALA A 2 12.46 -15.65 -35.89
CA ALA A 2 11.04 -15.48 -36.18
C ALA A 2 10.86 -14.21 -37.03
N GLN A 3 9.91 -14.22 -37.95
CA GLN A 3 9.58 -13.05 -38.75
C GLN A 3 9.02 -11.96 -37.83
N GLU A 4 9.51 -10.74 -38.01
CA GLU A 4 9.07 -9.58 -37.24
C GLU A 4 7.56 -9.31 -37.47
N LEU A 5 6.77 -9.16 -36.40
CA LEU A 5 5.38 -8.72 -36.45
C LEU A 5 5.33 -7.24 -36.81
N ARG A 6 4.66 -6.95 -37.93
CA ARG A 6 4.60 -5.63 -38.56
C ARG A 6 3.16 -5.13 -38.64
N PHE A 7 3.00 -3.82 -38.64
CA PHE A 7 1.72 -3.10 -38.74
C PHE A 7 1.72 -2.14 -39.92
N ASP A 8 2.52 -2.43 -40.95
CA ASP A 8 2.66 -1.60 -42.13
C ASP A 8 1.29 -1.37 -42.79
N GLY A 9 0.95 -0.09 -43.02
CA GLY A 9 -0.34 0.31 -43.59
C GLY A 9 -1.54 0.24 -42.64
N ARG A 10 -1.34 -0.16 -41.37
CA ARG A 10 -2.38 -0.12 -40.33
C ARG A 10 -2.42 1.24 -39.66
N THR A 11 -3.61 1.69 -39.28
CA THR A 11 -3.79 2.93 -38.50
C THR A 11 -4.32 2.63 -37.11
N VAL A 12 -3.63 3.15 -36.09
CA VAL A 12 -3.89 2.90 -34.67
C VAL A 12 -4.31 4.19 -33.99
N ILE A 13 -5.42 4.15 -33.27
CA ILE A 13 -5.79 5.20 -32.32
C ILE A 13 -5.34 4.77 -30.92
N VAL A 14 -4.54 5.59 -30.27
CA VAL A 14 -4.12 5.40 -28.88
C VAL A 14 -4.64 6.55 -28.03
N THR A 15 -5.58 6.26 -27.14
CA THR A 15 -6.09 7.25 -26.17
C THR A 15 -5.19 7.34 -24.94
N GLY A 16 -5.16 8.50 -24.29
CA GLY A 16 -4.27 8.77 -23.16
C GLY A 16 -2.78 8.56 -23.51
N ALA A 17 -2.39 8.95 -24.73
CA ALA A 17 -1.10 8.61 -25.31
C ALA A 17 0.02 9.62 -25.03
N GLY A 18 -0.25 10.70 -24.29
CA GLY A 18 0.72 11.74 -23.97
C GLY A 18 1.79 11.32 -22.94
N GLY A 19 1.57 10.21 -22.24
CA GLY A 19 2.50 9.63 -21.28
C GLY A 19 2.14 8.19 -20.92
N GLY A 20 2.80 7.61 -19.93
CA GLY A 20 2.36 6.32 -19.38
C GLY A 20 2.44 5.14 -20.37
N LEU A 21 1.49 4.22 -20.20
CA LEU A 21 1.26 3.08 -21.09
C LEU A 21 0.89 3.51 -22.51
N GLY A 22 0.02 4.51 -22.66
CA GLY A 22 -0.43 4.99 -23.97
C GLY A 22 0.73 5.49 -24.83
N ARG A 23 1.65 6.27 -24.24
CA ARG A 23 2.88 6.68 -24.94
C ARG A 23 3.72 5.47 -25.40
N ALA A 24 3.88 4.47 -24.53
CA ALA A 24 4.64 3.26 -24.88
C ALA A 24 3.98 2.47 -26.02
N TYR A 25 2.64 2.38 -26.03
CA TYR A 25 1.91 1.76 -27.13
C TYR A 25 2.08 2.54 -28.43
N ALA A 26 1.93 3.86 -28.40
CA ALA A 26 2.10 4.72 -29.57
C ALA A 26 3.49 4.56 -30.20
N LEU A 27 4.55 4.59 -29.39
CA LEU A 27 5.93 4.39 -29.85
C LEU A 27 6.17 2.97 -30.37
N ALA A 28 5.62 1.95 -29.69
CA ALA A 28 5.76 0.56 -30.10
C ALA A 28 5.04 0.27 -31.43
N PHE A 29 3.81 0.75 -31.62
CA PHE A 29 3.10 0.60 -32.90
C PHE A 29 3.81 1.35 -34.04
N ALA A 30 4.27 2.58 -33.78
CA ALA A 30 4.98 3.37 -34.78
C ALA A 30 6.30 2.72 -35.21
N SER A 31 7.09 2.19 -34.26
CA SER A 31 8.34 1.47 -34.60
C SER A 31 8.08 0.20 -35.42
N ARG A 32 6.87 -0.37 -35.28
CA ARG A 32 6.39 -1.50 -36.07
C ARG A 32 5.60 -1.11 -37.34
N GLY A 33 5.68 0.15 -37.77
CA GLY A 33 5.20 0.61 -39.09
C GLY A 33 3.77 1.13 -39.16
N ALA A 34 3.07 1.18 -38.02
CA ALA A 34 1.73 1.74 -37.98
C ALA A 34 1.72 3.26 -38.16
N ASN A 35 0.64 3.78 -38.74
CA ASN A 35 0.26 5.18 -38.58
C ASN A 35 -0.43 5.36 -37.23
N VAL A 36 -0.03 6.35 -36.43
CA VAL A 36 -0.53 6.50 -35.05
C VAL A 36 -1.26 7.82 -34.85
N VAL A 37 -2.49 7.75 -34.35
CA VAL A 37 -3.19 8.91 -33.78
C VAL A 37 -2.93 8.93 -32.29
N VAL A 38 -2.16 9.94 -31.85
CA VAL A 38 -1.80 10.15 -30.45
C VAL A 38 -2.85 11.08 -29.84
N ASN A 39 -3.82 10.49 -29.15
CA ASN A 39 -4.85 11.26 -28.46
C ASN A 39 -4.43 11.54 -27.02
N ASP A 40 -4.35 12.82 -26.63
CA ASP A 40 -4.29 13.23 -25.23
C ASP A 40 -4.97 14.60 -25.03
N LEU A 41 -5.89 14.68 -24.07
CA LEU A 41 -6.57 15.94 -23.72
C LEU A 41 -5.63 16.91 -22.97
N GLY A 42 -4.47 16.42 -22.50
CA GLY A 42 -3.56 17.19 -21.65
C GLY A 42 -4.14 17.46 -20.27
N ALA A 43 -4.96 16.53 -19.75
CA ALA A 43 -5.69 16.70 -18.50
C ALA A 43 -4.77 16.92 -17.30
N SER A 44 -5.06 18.00 -16.55
CA SER A 44 -4.55 18.22 -15.20
C SER A 44 -5.06 17.11 -14.26
N ARG A 45 -4.48 17.00 -13.06
CA ARG A 45 -4.93 16.10 -11.98
C ARG A 45 -6.45 16.13 -11.71
N GLY A 46 -7.12 17.23 -12.05
CA GLY A 46 -8.55 17.45 -11.84
C GLY A 46 -9.47 16.88 -12.91
N GLY A 47 -8.94 16.48 -14.08
CA GLY A 47 -9.70 16.05 -15.25
C GLY A 47 -10.07 17.15 -16.24
N ASP A 48 -9.64 18.38 -16.00
CA ASP A 48 -9.67 19.51 -16.94
C ASP A 48 -8.37 19.52 -17.76
N GLY A 49 -8.46 19.32 -19.07
CA GLY A 49 -7.31 19.34 -19.97
C GLY A 49 -7.52 20.29 -21.13
N SER A 50 -6.51 21.11 -21.38
CA SER A 50 -6.45 22.01 -22.54
C SER A 50 -5.04 22.10 -23.13
N SER A 51 -4.17 21.14 -22.81
CA SER A 51 -2.75 21.17 -23.21
C SER A 51 -2.50 20.22 -24.37
N SER A 52 -2.11 20.77 -25.52
CA SER A 52 -1.70 19.99 -26.69
C SER A 52 -0.32 19.34 -26.52
N ALA A 53 0.50 19.88 -25.61
CA ALA A 53 1.94 19.63 -25.53
C ALA A 53 2.31 18.15 -25.31
N PHE A 54 1.48 17.39 -24.59
CA PHE A 54 1.78 15.99 -24.31
C PHE A 54 1.62 15.09 -25.55
N ALA A 55 0.54 15.27 -26.31
CA ALA A 55 0.33 14.55 -27.56
C ALA A 55 1.38 14.95 -28.60
N ASP A 56 1.62 16.26 -28.75
CA ASP A 56 2.59 16.81 -29.71
C ASP A 56 4.00 16.26 -29.47
N LYS A 57 4.45 16.19 -28.22
CA LYS A 57 5.76 15.64 -27.88
C LYS A 57 5.95 14.20 -28.32
N VAL A 58 4.92 13.36 -28.21
CA VAL A 58 4.97 11.95 -28.61
C VAL A 58 4.93 11.83 -30.13
N VAL A 59 4.13 12.66 -30.81
CA VAL A 59 4.10 12.73 -32.28
C VAL A 59 5.46 13.15 -32.83
N ASP A 60 6.08 14.19 -32.27
CA ASP A 60 7.41 14.66 -32.67
C ASP A 60 8.49 13.59 -32.47
N GLU A 61 8.36 12.77 -31.44
CA GLU A 61 9.26 11.63 -31.22
C GLU A 61 9.08 10.54 -32.27
N ILE A 62 7.83 10.20 -32.61
CA ILE A 62 7.51 9.23 -33.66
C ILE A 62 8.04 9.72 -35.02
N ILE A 63 7.79 10.99 -35.37
CA ILE A 63 8.24 11.58 -36.64
C ILE A 63 9.77 11.63 -36.71
N ARG A 64 10.45 12.02 -35.62
CA ARG A 64 11.93 12.02 -35.57
C ARG A 64 12.52 10.62 -35.72
N ALA A 65 11.82 9.58 -35.27
CA ALA A 65 12.20 8.19 -35.47
C ALA A 65 11.84 7.63 -36.86
N GLY A 66 11.27 8.44 -37.76
CA GLY A 66 10.88 8.05 -39.12
C GLY A 66 9.49 7.43 -39.24
N GLY A 67 8.69 7.42 -38.17
CA GLY A 67 7.31 6.94 -38.16
C GLY A 67 6.30 8.00 -38.62
N LYS A 68 5.02 7.60 -38.67
CA LYS A 68 3.90 8.47 -39.06
C LYS A 68 2.93 8.63 -37.90
N ALA A 69 2.72 9.87 -37.46
CA ALA A 69 1.75 10.15 -36.40
C ALA A 69 1.08 11.52 -36.56
N VAL A 70 -0.08 11.66 -35.92
CA VAL A 70 -0.82 12.93 -35.81
C VAL A 70 -1.38 13.08 -34.40
N SER A 71 -1.37 14.30 -33.88
CA SER A 71 -1.92 14.61 -32.56
C SER A 71 -3.44 14.72 -32.62
N ASN A 72 -4.11 14.32 -31.55
CA ASN A 72 -5.51 14.64 -31.30
C ASN A 72 -5.66 15.11 -29.83
N TYR A 73 -6.50 16.13 -29.61
CA TYR A 73 -6.67 16.78 -28.31
C TYR A 73 -8.11 16.69 -27.78
N ASN A 74 -8.95 15.87 -28.38
CA ASN A 74 -10.34 15.76 -28.00
C ASN A 74 -10.50 14.94 -26.71
N SER A 75 -11.60 15.20 -25.99
CA SER A 75 -12.03 14.30 -24.93
C SER A 75 -12.35 12.94 -25.54
N VAL A 76 -12.09 11.87 -24.80
CA VAL A 76 -12.49 10.51 -25.21
C VAL A 76 -14.00 10.35 -25.33
N GLU A 77 -14.80 11.26 -24.76
CA GLU A 77 -16.24 11.33 -24.97
C GLU A 77 -16.63 11.81 -26.38
N ASP A 78 -15.73 12.52 -27.06
CA ASP A 78 -15.86 12.97 -28.46
C ASP A 78 -15.20 11.96 -29.42
N GLY A 79 -15.48 10.66 -29.22
CA GLY A 79 -14.84 9.57 -29.97
C GLY A 79 -14.96 9.68 -31.50
N ASP A 80 -16.03 10.30 -31.99
CA ASP A 80 -16.24 10.62 -33.41
C ASP A 80 -15.19 11.60 -33.95
N LYS A 81 -14.82 12.64 -33.19
CA LYS A 81 -13.77 13.60 -33.59
C LYS A 81 -12.38 12.95 -33.61
N ILE A 82 -12.12 12.04 -32.66
CA ILE A 82 -10.86 11.27 -32.60
C ILE A 82 -10.71 10.38 -33.84
N VAL A 83 -11.77 9.66 -34.19
CA VAL A 83 -11.82 8.83 -35.40
C VAL A 83 -11.75 9.70 -36.66
N GLU A 84 -12.40 10.86 -36.69
CA GLU A 84 -12.31 11.81 -37.79
C GLU A 84 -10.87 12.28 -38.04
N THR A 85 -10.08 12.53 -36.99
CA THR A 85 -8.64 12.84 -37.13
C THR A 85 -7.90 11.70 -37.83
N ALA A 86 -8.15 10.45 -37.44
CA ALA A 86 -7.53 9.29 -38.08
C ALA A 86 -7.90 9.17 -39.56
N MET A 87 -9.19 9.35 -39.87
CA MET A 87 -9.70 9.29 -41.24
C MET A 87 -9.14 10.42 -42.10
N LYS A 88 -9.02 11.64 -41.58
CA LYS A 88 -8.43 12.78 -42.31
C LYS A 88 -6.93 12.59 -42.57
N ALA A 89 -6.18 12.08 -41.59
CA ALA A 89 -4.74 11.93 -41.71
C ALA A 89 -4.32 10.71 -42.54
N PHE A 90 -5.03 9.58 -42.39
CA PHE A 90 -4.59 8.28 -42.88
C PHE A 90 -5.66 7.50 -43.67
N GLY A 91 -6.90 8.00 -43.76
CA GLY A 91 -7.97 7.41 -44.57
C GLY A 91 -8.60 6.13 -44.02
N ARG A 92 -8.17 5.64 -42.85
CA ARG A 92 -8.64 4.40 -42.24
C ARG A 92 -8.40 4.36 -40.73
N VAL A 93 -9.03 3.41 -40.05
CA VAL A 93 -8.72 3.00 -38.67
C VAL A 93 -8.76 1.47 -38.62
N ASP A 94 -7.73 0.84 -38.05
CA ASP A 94 -7.63 -0.61 -37.93
C ASP A 94 -7.65 -1.07 -36.47
N ILE A 95 -7.11 -0.23 -35.58
CA ILE A 95 -6.86 -0.59 -34.19
C ILE A 95 -7.28 0.56 -33.29
N THR A 96 -8.01 0.26 -32.22
CA THR A 96 -8.28 1.21 -31.13
C THR A 96 -7.75 0.65 -29.82
N THR A 97 -6.87 1.39 -29.16
CA THR A 97 -6.42 1.09 -27.80
C THR A 97 -7.00 2.13 -26.85
N THR A 98 -7.94 1.70 -26.01
CA THR A 98 -8.61 2.59 -25.04
C THR A 98 -7.83 2.63 -23.73
N ASN A 99 -6.61 3.18 -23.81
CA ASN A 99 -5.78 3.41 -22.64
C ASN A 99 -6.17 4.72 -21.95
N ASN A 100 -7.36 4.74 -21.37
CA ASN A 100 -7.79 5.88 -20.55
C ASN A 100 -7.14 5.85 -19.15
N ASN A 101 -6.17 4.94 -18.93
CA ASN A 101 -5.31 4.93 -17.75
C ASN A 101 -4.29 6.05 -17.84
N GLN A 102 -4.61 7.17 -17.21
CA GLN A 102 -3.64 8.21 -16.86
C GLN A 102 -2.82 7.83 -15.61
N PHE A 103 -2.44 6.55 -15.51
CA PHE A 103 -1.56 6.01 -14.49
C PHE A 103 -0.38 5.36 -15.18
N LEU A 104 0.75 6.08 -15.18
CA LEU A 104 2.04 5.52 -14.79
C LEU A 104 3.19 6.57 -14.87
N TYR A 105 3.09 7.68 -15.63
CA TYR A 105 4.21 8.63 -15.74
C TYR A 105 3.84 10.12 -16.03
N GLY A 106 2.89 10.73 -15.29
CA GLY A 106 2.90 12.21 -15.14
C GLY A 106 1.65 13.08 -15.33
N SER A 107 0.47 12.55 -15.71
CA SER A 107 -0.76 13.37 -15.88
C SER A 107 -1.99 12.49 -15.57
N SER A 108 -3.05 13.00 -14.92
CA SER A 108 -3.87 12.20 -13.95
C SER A 108 -5.39 12.46 -13.96
N ILE A 109 -6.20 11.40 -13.84
CA ILE A 109 -7.58 11.43 -13.30
C ILE A 109 -7.76 10.20 -12.37
N LEU A 110 -7.23 10.26 -11.15
CA LEU A 110 -7.69 9.40 -10.06
C LEU A 110 -8.24 10.26 -8.93
N ARG A 111 -9.29 9.76 -8.30
CA ARG A 111 -9.90 10.37 -7.12
C ARG A 111 -10.03 9.34 -6.01
N ASP A 112 -8.88 8.76 -5.65
CA ASP A 112 -8.77 7.78 -4.57
C ASP A 112 -9.30 8.38 -3.27
N LYS A 113 -10.50 7.95 -2.90
CA LYS A 113 -11.23 8.40 -1.73
C LYS A 113 -11.99 7.19 -1.24
N SER A 114 -11.96 6.96 0.08
CA SER A 114 -12.86 5.98 0.68
C SER A 114 -14.28 6.22 0.20
N PHE A 115 -15.06 5.15 0.06
CA PHE A 115 -16.43 5.22 -0.45
C PHE A 115 -17.28 6.22 0.33
N LEU A 116 -17.04 6.37 1.64
CA LEU A 116 -17.68 7.39 2.48
C LEU A 116 -17.41 8.83 2.00
N ARG A 117 -16.20 9.13 1.52
CA ARG A 117 -15.76 10.47 1.08
C ARG A 117 -15.91 10.73 -0.42
N MET A 118 -16.15 9.70 -1.23
CA MET A 118 -16.38 9.84 -2.67
C MET A 118 -17.63 10.67 -2.96
N THR A 119 -17.54 11.64 -3.86
CA THR A 119 -18.67 12.47 -4.32
C THR A 119 -19.24 11.94 -5.63
N ASP A 120 -20.47 12.33 -5.97
CA ASP A 120 -21.10 11.99 -7.26
C ASP A 120 -20.23 12.44 -8.45
N SER A 121 -19.63 13.64 -8.38
CA SER A 121 -18.72 14.11 -9.43
C SER A 121 -17.43 13.27 -9.54
N ASP A 122 -16.94 12.71 -8.44
CA ASP A 122 -15.80 11.78 -8.49
C ASP A 122 -16.18 10.47 -9.17
N TRP A 123 -17.41 9.99 -8.97
CA TRP A 123 -17.95 8.80 -9.65
C TRP A 123 -18.16 9.06 -11.13
N ASP A 124 -18.91 10.11 -11.45
CA ASP A 124 -19.36 10.44 -12.81
C ASP A 124 -18.17 10.70 -13.73
N LEU A 125 -17.13 11.41 -13.26
CA LEU A 125 -15.91 11.65 -14.04
C LEU A 125 -15.18 10.36 -14.42
N ILE A 126 -15.02 9.44 -13.47
CA ILE A 126 -14.32 8.17 -13.69
C ILE A 126 -15.09 7.29 -14.68
N GLN A 127 -16.42 7.23 -14.57
CA GLN A 127 -17.27 6.50 -15.51
C GLN A 127 -17.28 7.15 -16.90
N ALA A 128 -17.34 8.48 -16.99
CA ALA A 128 -17.31 9.22 -18.24
C ALA A 128 -16.00 8.95 -19.01
N VAL A 129 -14.86 9.03 -18.34
CA VAL A 129 -13.54 8.84 -18.97
C VAL A 129 -13.31 7.37 -19.33
N HIS A 130 -13.47 6.44 -18.39
CA HIS A 130 -13.02 5.07 -18.61
C HIS A 130 -14.05 4.19 -19.32
N VAL A 131 -15.35 4.36 -19.04
CA VAL A 131 -16.39 3.49 -19.59
C VAL A 131 -17.05 4.15 -20.79
N ARG A 132 -17.59 5.36 -20.60
CA ARG A 132 -18.27 6.08 -21.68
C ARG A 132 -17.29 6.49 -22.79
N GLY A 133 -16.09 6.94 -22.45
CA GLY A 133 -15.04 7.26 -23.43
C GLY A 133 -14.64 6.06 -24.29
N SER A 134 -14.40 4.90 -23.67
CA SER A 134 -14.11 3.66 -24.42
C SER A 134 -15.27 3.25 -25.32
N TYR A 135 -16.51 3.38 -24.84
CA TYR A 135 -17.71 3.21 -25.68
C TYR A 135 -17.70 4.15 -26.88
N LYS A 136 -17.53 5.46 -26.68
CA LYS A 136 -17.61 6.49 -27.73
C LYS A 136 -16.55 6.29 -28.81
N VAL A 137 -15.29 6.07 -28.44
CA VAL A 137 -14.20 5.83 -29.40
C VAL A 137 -14.45 4.55 -30.19
N THR A 138 -14.80 3.45 -29.50
CA THR A 138 -15.05 2.17 -30.17
C THR A 138 -16.27 2.23 -31.08
N LYS A 139 -17.33 2.90 -30.64
CA LYS A 139 -18.58 3.09 -31.40
C LYS A 139 -18.32 3.86 -32.70
N ALA A 140 -17.49 4.90 -32.67
CA ALA A 140 -17.11 5.66 -33.85
C ALA A 140 -16.27 4.83 -34.85
N ALA A 141 -15.37 3.97 -34.36
CA ALA A 141 -14.55 3.10 -35.21
C ALA A 141 -15.32 1.87 -35.76
N TRP A 142 -16.41 1.46 -35.10
CA TRP A 142 -17.06 0.17 -35.33
C TRP A 142 -17.53 -0.06 -36.77
N GLU A 143 -18.21 0.92 -37.37
CA GLU A 143 -18.70 0.77 -38.75
C GLU A 143 -17.55 0.75 -39.78
N ILE A 144 -16.43 1.39 -39.48
CA ILE A 144 -15.22 1.33 -40.31
C ILE A 144 -14.66 -0.09 -40.27
N PHE A 145 -14.48 -0.65 -39.07
CA PHE A 145 -14.02 -2.02 -38.87
C PHE A 145 -14.92 -3.05 -39.57
N ARG A 146 -16.24 -2.89 -39.45
CA ARG A 146 -17.22 -3.78 -40.10
C ARG A 146 -17.12 -3.74 -41.62
N LYS A 147 -17.01 -2.55 -42.22
CA LYS A 147 -16.93 -2.37 -43.67
C LYS A 147 -15.64 -2.96 -44.24
N GLN A 148 -14.52 -2.78 -43.55
CA GLN A 148 -13.22 -3.29 -43.99
C GLN A 148 -12.95 -4.75 -43.58
N LYS A 149 -13.85 -5.37 -42.81
CA LYS A 149 -13.72 -6.74 -42.26
C LYS A 149 -12.41 -6.96 -41.51
N PHE A 150 -12.01 -5.96 -40.73
CA PHE A 150 -10.84 -6.02 -39.86
C PHE A 150 -10.96 -4.98 -38.76
N GLY A 151 -10.76 -5.38 -37.52
CA GLY A 151 -10.60 -4.47 -36.40
C GLY A 151 -9.90 -5.13 -35.22
N ARG A 152 -9.15 -4.37 -34.45
CA ARG A 152 -8.56 -4.84 -33.19
C ARG A 152 -8.81 -3.81 -32.09
N ILE A 153 -9.33 -4.27 -30.97
CA ILE A 153 -9.72 -3.41 -29.85
C ILE A 153 -9.00 -3.91 -28.60
N ILE A 154 -8.27 -3.01 -27.94
CA ILE A 154 -7.70 -3.28 -26.62
C ILE A 154 -8.33 -2.32 -25.63
N ASN A 155 -9.01 -2.87 -24.64
CA ASN A 155 -9.48 -2.12 -23.48
C ASN A 155 -8.54 -2.36 -22.30
N THR A 156 -8.34 -1.33 -21.48
CA THR A 156 -7.41 -1.40 -20.32
C THR A 156 -8.19 -1.46 -19.01
N SER A 157 -8.26 -2.64 -18.42
CA SER A 157 -8.73 -2.91 -17.05
C SER A 157 -7.61 -2.66 -16.02
N SER A 158 -7.68 -3.30 -14.85
CA SER A 158 -6.62 -3.33 -13.82
C SER A 158 -6.91 -4.43 -12.80
N ALA A 159 -5.89 -4.81 -12.02
CA ALA A 159 -6.08 -5.67 -10.85
C ALA A 159 -7.14 -5.10 -9.88
N ALA A 160 -7.18 -3.76 -9.68
CA ALA A 160 -8.21 -3.12 -8.87
C ALA A 160 -9.62 -3.30 -9.45
N GLY A 161 -9.75 -3.36 -10.77
CA GLY A 161 -11.00 -3.73 -11.44
C GLY A 161 -11.43 -5.15 -11.09
N ILE A 162 -10.51 -6.10 -11.26
CA ILE A 162 -10.77 -7.54 -11.11
C ILE A 162 -11.10 -7.89 -9.65
N TYR A 163 -10.29 -7.42 -8.71
CA TYR A 163 -10.32 -7.86 -7.30
C TYR A 163 -10.89 -6.80 -6.32
N GLY A 164 -11.14 -5.57 -6.79
CA GLY A 164 -11.45 -4.43 -5.91
C GLY A 164 -10.21 -3.86 -5.24
N ASN A 165 -10.24 -2.57 -4.89
CA ASN A 165 -9.17 -1.94 -4.14
C ASN A 165 -9.71 -0.83 -3.22
N PHE A 166 -9.21 -0.74 -2.00
CA PHE A 166 -9.71 0.22 -1.00
C PHE A 166 -9.62 1.66 -1.53
N GLY A 167 -10.71 2.42 -1.44
CA GLY A 167 -10.75 3.81 -1.88
C GLY A 167 -10.91 4.01 -3.38
N GLN A 168 -11.17 2.94 -4.14
CA GLN A 168 -11.24 2.98 -5.61
C GLN A 168 -12.57 2.45 -6.15
N ALA A 169 -13.69 2.60 -5.43
CA ALA A 169 -14.98 2.00 -5.80
C ALA A 169 -15.47 2.38 -7.21
N ASN A 170 -15.30 3.65 -7.61
CA ASN A 170 -15.59 4.15 -8.96
C ASN A 170 -14.65 3.56 -10.01
N TYR A 171 -13.35 3.51 -9.71
CA TYR A 171 -12.32 3.01 -10.63
C TYR A 171 -12.41 1.49 -10.82
N SER A 172 -12.51 0.72 -9.74
CA SER A 172 -12.75 -0.73 -9.79
C SER A 172 -14.00 -1.08 -10.58
N SER A 173 -15.08 -0.32 -10.37
CA SER A 173 -16.30 -0.44 -11.16
C SER A 173 -16.04 -0.22 -12.65
N ALA A 174 -15.45 0.92 -13.02
CA ALA A 174 -15.17 1.25 -14.41
C ALA A 174 -14.26 0.22 -15.11
N LYS A 175 -13.22 -0.26 -14.40
CA LYS A 175 -12.23 -1.18 -14.95
C LYS A 175 -12.78 -2.59 -15.15
N LEU A 176 -13.60 -3.09 -14.23
CA LEU A 176 -14.25 -4.38 -14.46
C LEU A 176 -15.33 -4.30 -15.53
N ALA A 177 -16.06 -3.18 -15.63
CA ALA A 177 -17.06 -2.98 -16.69
C ALA A 177 -16.47 -3.17 -18.10
N LEU A 178 -15.23 -2.73 -18.32
CA LEU A 178 -14.53 -2.88 -19.60
C LEU A 178 -14.25 -4.33 -19.99
N VAL A 179 -14.20 -5.28 -19.05
CA VAL A 179 -14.02 -6.70 -19.37
C VAL A 179 -15.25 -7.22 -20.14
N SER A 180 -16.45 -7.03 -19.59
CA SER A 180 -17.69 -7.46 -20.23
C SER A 180 -18.01 -6.69 -21.51
N PHE A 181 -17.64 -5.39 -21.54
CA PHE A 181 -17.72 -4.60 -22.77
C PHE A 181 -16.91 -5.27 -23.89
N THR A 182 -15.69 -5.67 -23.58
CA THR A 182 -14.77 -6.34 -24.50
C THR A 182 -15.29 -7.71 -24.94
N GLU A 183 -15.74 -8.56 -24.01
CA GLU A 183 -16.32 -9.87 -24.32
C GLU A 183 -17.55 -9.75 -25.23
N THR A 184 -18.36 -8.72 -25.00
CA THR A 184 -19.53 -8.44 -25.85
C THR A 184 -19.10 -8.02 -27.25
N LEU A 185 -18.15 -7.09 -27.37
CA LEU A 185 -17.60 -6.67 -28.66
C LEU A 185 -16.94 -7.84 -29.41
N ALA A 186 -16.23 -8.73 -28.71
CA ALA A 186 -15.62 -9.93 -29.27
C ALA A 186 -16.68 -10.83 -29.95
N LYS A 187 -17.81 -11.05 -29.27
CA LYS A 187 -18.95 -11.84 -29.78
C LYS A 187 -19.65 -11.15 -30.96
N GLU A 188 -19.87 -9.83 -30.88
CA GLU A 188 -20.51 -9.07 -31.97
C GLU A 188 -19.62 -8.91 -33.21
N GLY A 189 -18.32 -8.78 -33.00
CA GLY A 189 -17.32 -8.46 -34.00
C GLY A 189 -16.74 -9.66 -34.74
N ALA A 190 -16.85 -10.87 -34.18
CA ALA A 190 -16.20 -12.08 -34.70
C ALA A 190 -16.45 -12.32 -36.19
N LYS A 191 -17.70 -12.20 -36.66
CA LYS A 191 -18.06 -12.40 -38.08
C LYS A 191 -17.45 -11.38 -39.04
N ALA A 192 -17.00 -10.24 -38.52
CA ALA A 192 -16.34 -9.18 -39.27
C ALA A 192 -14.82 -9.15 -39.03
N ASN A 193 -14.23 -10.19 -38.42
CA ASN A 193 -12.81 -10.23 -38.03
C ASN A 193 -12.42 -9.00 -37.19
N ILE A 194 -13.32 -8.64 -36.28
CA ILE A 194 -13.07 -7.62 -35.25
C ILE A 194 -12.81 -8.38 -33.95
N HIS A 195 -11.56 -8.35 -33.49
CA HIS A 195 -11.20 -8.97 -32.22
C HIS A 195 -11.11 -7.90 -31.14
N ALA A 196 -11.60 -8.22 -29.95
CA ALA A 196 -11.52 -7.35 -28.79
C ALA A 196 -10.92 -8.13 -27.62
N ASN A 197 -9.86 -7.61 -27.01
CA ASN A 197 -9.22 -8.20 -25.84
C ASN A 197 -9.00 -7.14 -24.76
N VAL A 198 -8.83 -7.59 -23.53
CA VAL A 198 -8.65 -6.72 -22.36
C VAL A 198 -7.36 -7.09 -21.64
N ILE A 199 -6.59 -6.06 -21.27
CA ILE A 199 -5.41 -6.21 -20.42
C ILE A 199 -5.67 -5.57 -19.06
N ALA A 200 -5.15 -6.19 -18.02
CA ALA A 200 -5.09 -5.68 -16.66
C ALA A 200 -3.62 -5.45 -16.30
N PRO A 201 -3.05 -4.29 -16.70
CA PRO A 201 -1.67 -3.98 -16.38
C PRO A 201 -1.51 -3.80 -14.87
N ILE A 202 -0.44 -4.36 -14.34
CA ILE A 202 0.02 -4.12 -12.98
C ILE A 202 0.96 -2.91 -12.99
N ALA A 203 0.66 -1.96 -12.12
CA ALA A 203 1.41 -0.73 -11.93
C ALA A 203 1.86 -0.63 -10.47
N ALA A 204 3.03 -0.02 -10.23
CA ALA A 204 3.39 0.38 -8.88
C ALA A 204 2.44 1.49 -8.41
N SER A 205 1.78 1.30 -7.28
CA SER A 205 1.14 2.39 -6.54
C SER A 205 2.22 3.19 -5.80
N ARG A 206 1.96 4.46 -5.45
CA ARG A 206 2.87 5.27 -4.61
C ARG A 206 3.26 4.58 -3.29
N MET A 207 2.33 3.81 -2.72
CA MET A 207 2.57 3.05 -1.49
C MET A 207 3.51 1.87 -1.73
N THR A 208 3.42 1.26 -2.91
CA THR A 208 4.26 0.12 -3.29
C THR A 208 5.61 0.54 -3.89
N GLU A 209 5.72 1.71 -4.54
CA GLU A 209 6.99 2.26 -5.07
C GLU A 209 8.04 2.47 -3.98
N SER A 210 7.64 2.89 -2.78
CA SER A 210 8.55 3.12 -1.65
C SER A 210 9.01 1.86 -0.91
N ILE A 211 8.40 0.71 -1.22
CA ILE A 211 8.67 -0.58 -0.55
C ILE A 211 9.17 -1.67 -1.51
N MET A 212 9.03 -1.46 -2.83
CA MET A 212 9.50 -2.42 -3.83
C MET A 212 11.02 -2.31 -4.03
N PRO A 213 11.72 -3.43 -4.21
CA PRO A 213 13.12 -3.44 -4.61
C PRO A 213 13.37 -2.62 -5.90
N PRO A 214 14.48 -1.88 -6.02
CA PRO A 214 14.75 -1.02 -7.18
C PRO A 214 14.75 -1.74 -8.54
N ASP A 215 15.18 -2.99 -8.57
CA ASP A 215 15.18 -3.89 -9.74
C ASP A 215 13.76 -4.27 -10.19
N VAL A 216 12.87 -4.53 -9.23
CA VAL A 216 11.44 -4.78 -9.47
C VAL A 216 10.74 -3.50 -9.96
N LEU A 217 11.06 -2.35 -9.36
CA LEU A 217 10.55 -1.05 -9.80
C LEU A 217 11.02 -0.72 -11.23
N ALA A 218 12.28 -1.04 -11.57
CA ALA A 218 12.82 -0.89 -12.91
C ALA A 218 12.19 -1.85 -13.93
N ALA A 219 11.61 -2.97 -13.49
CA ALA A 219 10.88 -3.93 -14.31
C ALA A 219 9.41 -3.52 -14.55
N LEU A 220 8.81 -2.66 -13.73
CA LEU A 220 7.43 -2.17 -13.88
C LEU A 220 7.27 -1.08 -14.96
N LYS A 221 8.12 -1.10 -15.98
CA LYS A 221 8.06 -0.15 -17.11
C LYS A 221 6.92 -0.51 -18.07
N PRO A 222 6.30 0.49 -18.72
CA PRO A 222 5.29 0.30 -19.76
C PRO A 222 5.75 -0.60 -20.91
N ASP A 223 7.06 -0.63 -21.16
CA ASP A 223 7.70 -1.40 -22.22
C ASP A 223 7.52 -2.91 -22.04
N TYR A 224 7.19 -3.39 -20.84
CA TYR A 224 6.86 -4.81 -20.59
C TYR A 224 5.37 -5.13 -20.76
N VAL A 225 4.54 -4.14 -21.03
CA VAL A 225 3.11 -4.30 -21.32
C VAL A 225 2.84 -4.19 -22.82
N ALA A 226 3.51 -3.25 -23.50
CA ALA A 226 3.31 -2.99 -24.93
C ALA A 226 3.45 -4.24 -25.84
N PRO A 227 4.38 -5.18 -25.61
CA PRO A 227 4.53 -6.37 -26.44
C PRO A 227 3.26 -7.23 -26.53
N LEU A 228 2.56 -7.43 -25.42
CA LEU A 228 1.30 -8.17 -25.39
C LEU A 228 0.21 -7.41 -26.15
N VAL A 229 0.13 -6.09 -25.99
CA VAL A 229 -0.84 -5.23 -26.70
C VAL A 229 -0.63 -5.32 -28.21
N LEU A 230 0.62 -5.25 -28.68
CA LEU A 230 0.95 -5.41 -30.08
C LEU A 230 0.54 -6.80 -30.58
N TYR A 231 0.93 -7.88 -29.88
CA TYR A 231 0.54 -9.23 -30.28
C TYR A 231 -0.98 -9.38 -30.41
N LEU A 232 -1.75 -8.93 -29.41
CA LEU A 232 -3.23 -8.98 -29.42
C LEU A 232 -3.87 -8.07 -30.49
N CYS A 233 -3.11 -7.15 -31.09
CA CYS A 233 -3.55 -6.33 -32.22
C CYS A 233 -3.03 -6.81 -33.57
N HIS A 234 -2.13 -7.80 -33.60
CA HIS A 234 -1.62 -8.31 -34.86
C HIS A 234 -2.69 -9.16 -35.56
N GLU A 235 -2.62 -9.27 -36.89
CA GLU A 235 -3.60 -10.05 -37.66
C GLU A 235 -3.50 -11.56 -37.41
N SER A 236 -2.34 -12.03 -36.94
CA SER A 236 -2.09 -13.43 -36.59
C SER A 236 -2.63 -13.85 -35.22
N THR A 237 -3.21 -12.94 -34.44
CA THR A 237 -3.78 -13.31 -33.14
C THR A 237 -5.10 -14.05 -33.31
N GLU A 238 -5.25 -15.16 -32.60
CA GLU A 238 -6.52 -15.90 -32.50
C GLU A 238 -7.29 -15.52 -31.23
N GLU A 239 -6.67 -14.76 -30.32
CA GLU A 239 -7.29 -14.33 -29.07
C GLU A 239 -8.39 -13.32 -29.36
N ASN A 240 -9.58 -13.61 -28.83
CA ASN A 240 -10.76 -12.75 -28.95
C ASN A 240 -11.67 -12.96 -27.73
N GLY A 241 -11.96 -11.88 -27.00
CA GLY A 241 -12.73 -11.90 -25.75
C GLY A 241 -11.90 -12.28 -24.53
N SER A 242 -10.56 -12.19 -24.61
CA SER A 242 -9.67 -12.66 -23.55
C SER A 242 -9.22 -11.56 -22.60
N LEU A 243 -9.03 -11.93 -21.33
CA LEU A 243 -8.47 -11.10 -20.27
C LEU A 243 -7.07 -11.58 -19.89
N PHE A 244 -6.11 -10.66 -19.90
CA PHE A 244 -4.73 -10.92 -19.50
C PHE A 244 -4.28 -9.99 -18.38
N GLU A 245 -3.70 -10.54 -17.33
CA GLU A 245 -2.88 -9.76 -16.40
C GLU A 245 -1.44 -9.69 -16.93
N VAL A 246 -0.85 -8.49 -16.83
CA VAL A 246 0.48 -8.22 -17.42
C VAL A 246 1.24 -7.15 -16.65
N GLY A 247 2.55 -7.31 -16.47
CA GLY A 247 3.39 -6.34 -15.77
C GLY A 247 4.65 -6.96 -15.22
N ALA A 248 5.72 -6.16 -15.04
CA ALA A 248 7.03 -6.65 -14.62
C ALA A 248 7.55 -7.83 -15.46
N GLY A 249 7.21 -7.90 -16.75
CA GLY A 249 7.57 -9.03 -17.61
C GLY A 249 6.78 -10.31 -17.38
N PHE A 250 5.80 -10.37 -16.48
CA PHE A 250 4.89 -11.51 -16.36
C PHE A 250 3.62 -11.33 -17.19
N VAL A 251 3.14 -12.41 -17.78
CA VAL A 251 1.87 -12.47 -18.53
C VAL A 251 1.11 -13.74 -18.19
N ALA A 252 -0.18 -13.62 -17.84
CA ALA A 252 -1.09 -14.74 -17.63
C ALA A 252 -2.51 -14.41 -18.10
N LYS A 253 -3.19 -15.41 -18.68
CA LYS A 253 -4.63 -15.33 -18.99
C LYS A 253 -5.48 -15.55 -17.75
N LEU A 254 -6.64 -14.90 -17.68
CA LEU A 254 -7.67 -15.14 -16.68
C LEU A 254 -8.91 -15.74 -17.32
N ARG A 255 -9.62 -16.57 -16.57
CA ARG A 255 -10.94 -17.09 -16.92
C ARG A 255 -11.85 -17.14 -15.70
N TRP A 256 -13.15 -17.21 -15.94
CA TRP A 256 -14.12 -17.51 -14.89
C TRP A 256 -14.07 -18.99 -14.53
N GLU A 257 -14.12 -19.27 -13.24
CA GLU A 257 -14.28 -20.59 -12.66
C GLU A 257 -15.54 -20.58 -11.79
N ARG A 258 -16.39 -21.59 -11.95
CA ARG A 258 -17.67 -21.72 -11.25
C ARG A 258 -17.73 -23.05 -10.52
N SER A 259 -18.12 -23.05 -9.24
CA SER A 259 -18.36 -24.30 -8.52
C SER A 259 -19.51 -25.09 -9.16
N LYS A 260 -19.61 -26.39 -8.88
CA LYS A 260 -20.82 -27.15 -9.29
C LYS A 260 -22.08 -26.64 -8.62
N GLY A 261 -21.93 -26.01 -7.45
CA GLY A 261 -23.02 -25.45 -6.69
C GLY A 261 -23.91 -26.52 -6.06
N ALA A 262 -24.88 -26.04 -5.29
CA ALA A 262 -25.88 -26.86 -4.65
C ALA A 262 -27.22 -26.75 -5.37
N VAL A 263 -27.94 -27.87 -5.46
CA VAL A 263 -29.34 -27.91 -5.89
C VAL A 263 -30.24 -28.05 -4.65
N PHE A 264 -31.34 -27.31 -4.68
CA PHE A 264 -32.38 -27.19 -3.68
C PHE A 264 -33.70 -27.61 -4.30
N LYS A 265 -34.55 -28.26 -3.51
CA LYS A 265 -35.89 -28.60 -3.96
C LYS A 265 -36.69 -27.32 -4.19
N ALA A 266 -37.17 -27.11 -5.41
CA ALA A 266 -37.83 -25.88 -5.86
C ALA A 266 -39.30 -25.80 -5.39
N ASP A 267 -39.52 -25.74 -4.08
CA ASP A 267 -40.83 -25.58 -3.42
C ASP A 267 -40.72 -24.71 -2.15
N ASP A 268 -41.79 -24.66 -1.36
CA ASP A 268 -41.88 -23.81 -0.15
C ASP A 268 -40.91 -24.21 0.97
N THR A 269 -40.23 -25.35 0.86
CA THR A 269 -39.17 -25.76 1.79
C THR A 269 -37.83 -25.09 1.47
N PHE A 270 -37.68 -24.47 0.29
CA PHE A 270 -36.46 -23.73 -0.05
C PHE A 270 -36.44 -22.40 0.70
N LEU A 271 -35.78 -22.40 1.87
CA LEU A 271 -35.67 -21.25 2.76
C LEU A 271 -34.20 -20.90 2.99
N PRO A 272 -33.90 -19.70 3.53
CA PRO A 272 -32.52 -19.28 3.80
C PRO A 272 -31.71 -20.25 4.67
N GLY A 273 -32.37 -20.94 5.61
CA GLY A 273 -31.72 -21.97 6.42
C GLY A 273 -31.22 -23.17 5.60
N ALA A 274 -31.93 -23.58 4.54
CA ALA A 274 -31.48 -24.65 3.66
C ALA A 274 -30.22 -24.24 2.87
N VAL A 275 -30.13 -22.96 2.50
CA VAL A 275 -28.91 -22.38 1.89
C VAL A 275 -27.74 -22.45 2.88
N ALA A 276 -27.98 -22.12 4.14
CA ALA A 276 -26.96 -22.18 5.20
C ALA A 276 -26.39 -23.60 5.37
N GLU A 277 -27.25 -24.61 5.40
CA GLU A 277 -26.84 -26.02 5.54
C GLU A 277 -25.98 -26.52 4.38
N LYS A 278 -26.30 -26.07 3.15
CA LYS A 278 -25.57 -26.46 1.94
C LYS A 278 -24.47 -25.47 1.54
N TRP A 279 -24.13 -24.51 2.40
CA TRP A 279 -23.18 -23.45 2.06
C TRP A 279 -21.84 -24.00 1.53
N ASN A 280 -21.31 -25.05 2.16
CA ASN A 280 -20.05 -25.67 1.75
C ASN A 280 -20.11 -26.30 0.35
N GLU A 281 -21.26 -26.84 -0.07
CA GLU A 281 -21.46 -27.38 -1.43
C GLU A 281 -21.53 -26.25 -2.46
N ILE A 282 -22.11 -25.10 -2.10
CA ILE A 282 -22.19 -23.92 -2.98
C ILE A 282 -20.81 -23.37 -3.31
N ILE A 283 -19.88 -23.40 -2.36
CA ILE A 283 -18.54 -22.82 -2.48
C ILE A 283 -17.44 -23.88 -2.79
N ASP A 284 -17.82 -25.12 -3.13
CA ASP A 284 -16.87 -26.19 -3.44
C ASP A 284 -16.37 -26.12 -4.89
N PHE A 285 -15.08 -25.78 -5.04
CA PHE A 285 -14.37 -25.73 -6.33
C PHE A 285 -13.56 -26.99 -6.64
N THR A 286 -13.85 -28.13 -6.00
CA THR A 286 -13.12 -29.39 -6.27
C THR A 286 -13.36 -29.92 -7.68
N ASN A 287 -14.51 -29.65 -8.29
CA ASN A 287 -14.85 -30.06 -9.66
C ASN A 287 -15.52 -28.91 -10.46
N PRO A 288 -14.81 -27.82 -10.75
CA PRO A 288 -15.45 -26.61 -11.25
C PRO A 288 -15.76 -26.67 -12.75
N ASP A 289 -16.62 -25.75 -13.21
CA ASP A 289 -16.87 -25.45 -14.61
C ASP A 289 -16.22 -24.12 -15.02
N TYR A 290 -15.98 -23.93 -16.33
CA TYR A 290 -15.32 -22.74 -16.88
C TYR A 290 -16.20 -22.04 -17.92
N PRO A 291 -17.31 -21.39 -17.49
CA PRO A 291 -18.28 -20.79 -18.39
C PRO A 291 -17.70 -19.58 -19.15
N ILE A 292 -18.09 -19.46 -20.42
CA ILE A 292 -17.75 -18.35 -21.33
C ILE A 292 -19.00 -17.70 -21.96
N SER A 293 -20.18 -18.26 -21.67
CA SER A 293 -21.47 -17.82 -22.19
C SER A 293 -22.56 -17.92 -21.13
N PRO A 294 -23.55 -17.01 -21.13
CA PRO A 294 -24.73 -17.12 -20.27
C PRO A 294 -25.51 -18.44 -20.42
N GLY A 295 -25.35 -19.13 -21.55
CA GLY A 295 -26.02 -20.41 -21.84
C GLY A 295 -25.29 -21.66 -21.35
N ASP A 296 -24.11 -21.54 -20.75
CA ASP A 296 -23.29 -22.71 -20.34
C ASP A 296 -23.80 -23.38 -19.05
N ALA A 297 -24.66 -22.72 -18.28
CA ALA A 297 -25.41 -23.37 -17.22
C ALA A 297 -26.65 -24.05 -17.81
N ASP A 298 -26.77 -25.37 -17.60
CA ASP A 298 -27.97 -26.14 -17.91
C ASP A 298 -29.08 -25.86 -16.87
N PHE A 299 -29.62 -24.65 -16.90
CA PHE A 299 -30.67 -24.23 -15.99
C PHE A 299 -31.92 -25.10 -16.08
N VAL A 300 -32.22 -25.66 -17.25
CA VAL A 300 -33.39 -26.54 -17.47
C VAL A 300 -33.19 -27.86 -16.75
N GLY A 301 -32.07 -28.55 -16.99
CA GLY A 301 -31.73 -29.79 -16.29
C GLY A 301 -31.57 -29.58 -14.78
N LEU A 302 -31.01 -28.45 -14.35
CA LEU A 302 -30.92 -28.08 -12.93
C LEU A 302 -32.31 -27.90 -12.29
N LEU A 303 -33.26 -27.27 -12.99
CA LEU A 303 -34.63 -27.13 -12.51
C LEU A 303 -35.38 -28.46 -12.47
N GLU A 304 -35.19 -29.33 -13.46
CA GLU A 304 -35.76 -30.69 -13.46
C GLU A 304 -35.22 -31.50 -12.27
N LYS A 305 -33.90 -31.44 -12.03
CA LYS A 305 -33.27 -32.05 -10.86
C LYS A 305 -33.84 -31.47 -9.57
N ALA A 306 -33.95 -30.15 -9.46
CA ALA A 306 -34.55 -29.47 -8.31
C ALA A 306 -35.99 -29.92 -8.06
N LYS A 307 -36.81 -30.09 -9.11
CA LYS A 307 -38.18 -30.59 -8.99
C LYS A 307 -38.24 -32.05 -8.54
N ALA A 308 -37.28 -32.88 -8.93
CA ALA A 308 -37.23 -34.31 -8.59
C ALA A 308 -36.70 -34.61 -7.17
N MET A 309 -36.07 -33.64 -6.50
CA MET A 309 -35.51 -33.83 -5.17
C MET A 309 -36.57 -34.06 -4.07
N HIS A 310 -36.17 -34.72 -2.99
CA HIS A 310 -36.91 -34.71 -1.73
C HIS A 310 -36.94 -33.29 -1.13
N SER A 311 -37.91 -33.02 -0.25
CA SER A 311 -38.01 -31.74 0.47
C SER A 311 -36.68 -31.32 1.09
N ASN A 312 -36.40 -30.01 1.07
CA ASN A 312 -35.19 -29.50 1.70
C ASN A 312 -35.23 -29.80 3.21
N PRO A 313 -34.08 -30.07 3.85
CA PRO A 313 -34.06 -30.38 5.26
C PRO A 313 -34.64 -29.24 6.09
N LYS A 314 -35.27 -29.60 7.21
CA LYS A 314 -35.82 -28.62 8.14
C LYS A 314 -34.66 -27.94 8.86
N SER A 315 -34.39 -26.70 8.46
CA SER A 315 -33.32 -25.86 8.97
C SER A 315 -33.82 -24.85 10.00
N GLU A 316 -32.89 -24.18 10.67
CA GLU A 316 -33.18 -23.07 11.57
C GLU A 316 -33.93 -21.95 10.82
N ASP A 317 -34.95 -21.40 11.47
CA ASP A 317 -35.80 -20.37 10.88
C ASP A 317 -35.08 -19.01 10.97
N LEU A 318 -34.32 -18.67 9.94
CA LEU A 318 -33.55 -17.41 9.88
C LEU A 318 -34.50 -16.20 9.81
N LYS A 319 -34.68 -15.52 10.96
CA LYS A 319 -35.54 -14.34 11.11
C LYS A 319 -34.80 -13.03 10.92
N PHE A 320 -35.53 -12.01 10.47
CA PHE A 320 -35.06 -10.65 10.26
C PHE A 320 -35.75 -9.65 11.19
N ASP A 321 -36.15 -10.11 12.37
CA ASP A 321 -36.86 -9.29 13.34
C ASP A 321 -36.07 -8.02 13.68
N GLY A 322 -36.74 -6.88 13.63
CA GLY A 322 -36.13 -5.58 13.88
C GLY A 322 -35.18 -5.06 12.79
N ARG A 323 -35.03 -5.78 11.67
CA ARG A 323 -34.24 -5.33 10.50
C ARG A 323 -35.11 -4.56 9.52
N VAL A 324 -34.51 -3.57 8.87
CA VAL A 324 -35.16 -2.80 7.79
C VAL A 324 -34.46 -3.05 6.46
N ALA A 325 -35.20 -3.49 5.45
CA ALA A 325 -34.70 -3.76 4.12
C ALA A 325 -35.28 -2.80 3.08
N VAL A 326 -34.41 -2.25 2.23
CA VAL A 326 -34.79 -1.53 1.01
C VAL A 326 -34.56 -2.46 -0.18
N VAL A 327 -35.60 -2.71 -0.96
CA VAL A 327 -35.51 -3.51 -2.20
C VAL A 327 -35.91 -2.63 -3.37
N THR A 328 -34.99 -2.43 -4.32
CA THR A 328 -35.24 -1.59 -5.52
C THR A 328 -35.73 -2.41 -6.70
N GLY A 329 -36.62 -1.84 -7.52
CA GLY A 329 -37.33 -2.57 -8.58
C GLY A 329 -38.22 -3.68 -8.01
N ALA A 330 -38.89 -3.41 -6.89
CA ALA A 330 -39.63 -4.39 -6.11
C ALA A 330 -41.11 -4.50 -6.46
N GLY A 331 -41.60 -3.78 -7.46
CA GLY A 331 -43.00 -3.82 -7.90
C GLY A 331 -43.39 -5.09 -8.67
N GLY A 332 -42.42 -5.94 -9.04
CA GLY A 332 -42.66 -7.22 -9.73
C GLY A 332 -41.41 -8.10 -9.82
N GLY A 333 -41.57 -9.31 -10.36
CA GLY A 333 -40.46 -10.24 -10.62
C GLY A 333 -39.60 -10.56 -9.39
N LEU A 334 -38.27 -10.56 -9.57
CA LEU A 334 -37.27 -10.84 -8.54
C LEU A 334 -37.39 -9.93 -7.32
N GLY A 335 -37.48 -8.61 -7.52
CA GLY A 335 -37.58 -7.65 -6.42
C GLY A 335 -38.82 -7.87 -5.57
N ARG A 336 -39.97 -8.17 -6.19
CA ARG A 336 -41.20 -8.53 -5.45
C ARG A 336 -40.99 -9.79 -4.61
N ALA A 337 -40.40 -10.85 -5.17
CA ALA A 337 -40.15 -12.10 -4.44
C ALA A 337 -39.19 -11.89 -3.27
N TYR A 338 -38.15 -11.06 -3.44
CA TYR A 338 -37.22 -10.70 -2.35
C TYR A 338 -37.95 -9.94 -1.22
N ALA A 339 -38.75 -8.93 -1.58
CA ALA A 339 -39.51 -8.12 -0.64
C ALA A 339 -40.52 -8.97 0.17
N LEU A 340 -41.27 -9.85 -0.50
CA LEU A 340 -42.24 -10.74 0.14
C LEU A 340 -41.56 -11.73 1.10
N LEU A 341 -40.46 -12.37 0.68
CA LEU A 341 -39.78 -13.33 1.54
C LEU A 341 -39.15 -12.66 2.76
N LEU A 342 -38.43 -11.55 2.58
CA LEU A 342 -37.84 -10.80 3.70
C LEU A 342 -38.92 -10.29 4.67
N GLY A 343 -40.05 -9.81 4.15
CA GLY A 343 -41.20 -9.38 4.95
C GLY A 343 -41.82 -10.53 5.74
N LYS A 344 -42.01 -11.70 5.10
CA LYS A 344 -42.48 -12.94 5.74
C LYS A 344 -41.55 -13.42 6.86
N LEU A 345 -40.26 -13.15 6.74
CA LEU A 345 -39.24 -13.51 7.74
C LEU A 345 -39.02 -12.43 8.81
N GLY A 346 -39.83 -11.35 8.83
CA GLY A 346 -39.87 -10.39 9.94
C GLY A 346 -39.24 -9.01 9.66
N ALA A 347 -38.63 -8.80 8.49
CA ALA A 347 -38.07 -7.50 8.13
C ALA A 347 -39.16 -6.46 7.84
N SER A 348 -38.90 -5.20 8.17
CA SER A 348 -39.70 -4.07 7.68
C SER A 348 -39.18 -3.64 6.30
N ILE A 349 -40.07 -3.53 5.31
CA ILE A 349 -39.68 -3.43 3.91
C ILE A 349 -39.99 -2.04 3.32
N VAL A 350 -39.02 -1.43 2.66
CA VAL A 350 -39.25 -0.36 1.69
C VAL A 350 -39.29 -0.97 0.30
N VAL A 351 -40.46 -0.93 -0.33
CA VAL A 351 -40.69 -1.40 -1.70
C VAL A 351 -40.46 -0.22 -2.65
N ASN A 352 -39.26 -0.10 -3.22
CA ASN A 352 -38.96 0.92 -4.21
C ASN A 352 -39.29 0.41 -5.62
N ASP A 353 -40.18 1.12 -6.33
CA ASP A 353 -40.42 0.90 -7.75
C ASP A 353 -40.94 2.19 -8.42
N LEU A 354 -40.25 2.64 -9.47
CA LEU A 354 -40.62 3.84 -10.22
C LEU A 354 -41.91 3.64 -11.05
N GLY A 355 -42.36 2.39 -11.23
CA GLY A 355 -43.58 2.06 -11.97
C GLY A 355 -43.42 2.04 -13.48
N VAL A 356 -42.19 1.85 -13.98
CA VAL A 356 -41.85 1.90 -15.41
C VAL A 356 -41.94 0.51 -16.07
N SER A 357 -42.07 0.46 -17.40
CA SER A 357 -41.97 -0.76 -18.22
C SER A 357 -40.55 -1.36 -18.26
N ALA A 358 -40.37 -2.57 -18.81
CA ALA A 358 -39.05 -3.22 -18.90
C ALA A 358 -38.03 -2.43 -19.75
N ILE A 359 -38.52 -1.55 -20.63
CA ILE A 359 -37.72 -0.64 -21.44
C ILE A 359 -37.61 0.77 -20.82
N GLY A 360 -38.13 0.99 -19.61
CA GLY A 360 -38.06 2.27 -18.89
C GLY A 360 -39.04 3.34 -19.37
N GLN A 361 -40.23 2.96 -19.86
CA GLN A 361 -41.29 3.88 -20.29
C GLN A 361 -42.56 3.77 -19.43
N GLY A 362 -43.29 4.88 -19.27
CA GLY A 362 -44.52 5.00 -18.46
C GLY A 362 -44.23 5.10 -16.96
N ALA A 363 -45.16 5.62 -16.15
CA ALA A 363 -45.06 5.62 -14.70
C ALA A 363 -46.43 5.33 -14.08
N THR A 364 -46.57 4.17 -13.43
CA THR A 364 -47.75 3.87 -12.60
C THR A 364 -47.28 3.52 -11.19
N SER A 365 -47.55 4.37 -10.21
CA SER A 365 -47.19 4.16 -8.81
C SER A 365 -47.78 2.86 -8.21
N SER A 366 -48.86 2.34 -8.80
CA SER A 366 -49.61 1.18 -8.30
C SER A 366 -48.82 -0.12 -8.12
N ALA A 367 -47.64 -0.28 -8.75
CA ALA A 367 -46.88 -1.53 -8.66
C ALA A 367 -46.25 -1.74 -7.27
N ALA A 368 -45.61 -0.71 -6.72
CA ALA A 368 -45.07 -0.76 -5.35
C ALA A 368 -46.20 -0.92 -4.31
N ASP A 369 -47.33 -0.23 -4.52
CA ASP A 369 -48.49 -0.28 -3.63
C ASP A 369 -49.07 -1.67 -3.48
N LYS A 370 -49.20 -2.41 -4.60
CA LYS A 370 -49.70 -3.79 -4.59
C LYS A 370 -48.83 -4.70 -3.73
N VAL A 371 -47.51 -4.62 -3.88
CA VAL A 371 -46.57 -5.45 -3.11
C VAL A 371 -46.56 -5.06 -1.64
N VAL A 372 -46.67 -3.77 -1.32
CA VAL A 372 -46.84 -3.31 0.07
C VAL A 372 -48.10 -3.89 0.70
N GLU A 373 -49.21 -3.88 -0.03
CA GLU A 373 -50.48 -4.42 0.45
C GLU A 373 -50.39 -5.95 0.64
N GLU A 374 -49.77 -6.68 -0.28
CA GLU A 374 -49.52 -8.12 -0.13
C GLU A 374 -48.69 -8.43 1.14
N ILE A 375 -47.63 -7.65 1.40
CA ILE A 375 -46.81 -7.82 2.61
C ILE A 375 -47.65 -7.54 3.88
N ARG A 376 -48.47 -6.49 3.87
CA ARG A 376 -49.33 -6.12 5.02
C ARG A 376 -50.42 -7.16 5.26
N GLN A 377 -51.06 -7.68 4.22
CA GLN A 377 -52.05 -8.76 4.32
C GLN A 377 -51.45 -10.06 4.86
N ALA A 378 -50.17 -10.32 4.56
CA ALA A 378 -49.41 -11.42 5.15
C ALA A 378 -48.90 -11.13 6.59
N GLY A 379 -49.27 -10.00 7.20
CA GLY A 379 -48.90 -9.62 8.56
C GLY A 379 -47.53 -8.92 8.71
N GLY A 380 -46.86 -8.60 7.59
CA GLY A 380 -45.59 -7.88 7.57
C GLY A 380 -45.73 -6.35 7.62
N LYS A 381 -44.59 -5.67 7.68
CA LYS A 381 -44.51 -4.19 7.68
C LYS A 381 -43.88 -3.71 6.38
N ALA A 382 -44.57 -2.88 5.62
CA ALA A 382 -44.01 -2.30 4.40
C ALA A 382 -44.51 -0.87 4.11
N VAL A 383 -43.68 -0.11 3.40
CA VAL A 383 -44.01 1.21 2.81
C VAL A 383 -43.52 1.27 1.36
N ALA A 384 -44.27 1.98 0.52
CA ALA A 384 -43.91 2.19 -0.88
C ALA A 384 -42.93 3.37 -1.02
N ASN A 385 -42.05 3.29 -2.01
CA ASN A 385 -41.26 4.40 -2.50
C ASN A 385 -41.31 4.42 -4.04
N TYR A 386 -41.50 5.61 -4.62
CA TYR A 386 -41.65 5.78 -6.08
C TYR A 386 -40.52 6.60 -6.70
N ASP A 387 -39.46 6.89 -5.94
CA ASP A 387 -38.34 7.67 -6.43
C ASP A 387 -37.47 6.84 -7.39
N SER A 388 -36.80 7.53 -8.31
CA SER A 388 -35.76 6.90 -9.13
C SER A 388 -34.62 6.44 -8.23
N VAL A 389 -33.99 5.31 -8.56
CA VAL A 389 -32.76 4.87 -7.89
C VAL A 389 -31.59 5.83 -8.09
N GLU A 390 -31.69 6.75 -9.05
CA GLU A 390 -30.74 7.87 -9.20
C GLU A 390 -30.83 8.86 -8.03
N ASP A 391 -32.00 8.97 -7.38
CA ASP A 391 -32.26 9.80 -6.19
C ASP A 391 -32.13 8.94 -4.91
N GLY A 392 -31.02 8.21 -4.80
CA GLY A 392 -30.80 7.21 -3.73
C GLY A 392 -30.99 7.75 -2.31
N GLU A 393 -30.76 9.05 -2.09
CA GLU A 393 -31.04 9.71 -0.82
C GLU A 393 -32.52 9.67 -0.43
N LYS A 394 -33.46 9.89 -1.38
CA LYS A 394 -34.91 9.85 -1.12
C LYS A 394 -35.39 8.42 -0.85
N VAL A 395 -34.82 7.46 -1.57
CA VAL A 395 -35.09 6.03 -1.39
C VAL A 395 -34.71 5.61 0.04
N VAL A 396 -33.50 5.94 0.49
CA VAL A 396 -33.04 5.59 1.85
C VAL A 396 -33.75 6.42 2.91
N GLU A 397 -34.04 7.71 2.65
CA GLU A 397 -34.80 8.56 3.56
C GLU A 397 -36.19 7.97 3.87
N THR A 398 -36.83 7.31 2.91
CA THR A 398 -38.10 6.61 3.15
C THR A 398 -37.97 5.54 4.24
N ALA A 399 -36.88 4.76 4.24
CA ALA A 399 -36.60 3.77 5.30
C ALA A 399 -36.40 4.45 6.66
N ILE A 400 -35.63 5.54 6.69
CA ILE A 400 -35.35 6.29 7.92
C ILE A 400 -36.63 6.92 8.48
N ARG A 401 -37.46 7.56 7.65
CA ARG A 401 -38.71 8.19 8.09
C ARG A 401 -39.74 7.17 8.57
N ALA A 402 -39.88 6.04 7.88
CA ALA A 402 -40.89 5.04 8.21
C ALA A 402 -40.48 4.13 9.39
N PHE A 403 -39.20 3.79 9.49
CA PHE A 403 -38.73 2.73 10.40
C PHE A 403 -37.53 3.13 11.28
N GLY A 404 -36.97 4.34 11.10
CA GLY A 404 -35.88 4.87 11.93
C GLY A 404 -34.49 4.31 11.63
N ARG A 405 -34.36 3.35 10.71
CA ARG A 405 -33.09 2.68 10.38
C ARG A 405 -33.12 2.05 8.98
N VAL A 406 -31.95 1.60 8.52
CA VAL A 406 -31.80 0.75 7.33
C VAL A 406 -30.69 -0.26 7.61
N ASP A 407 -30.90 -1.53 7.27
CA ASP A 407 -29.98 -2.64 7.57
C ASP A 407 -29.56 -3.40 6.31
N ILE A 408 -30.49 -3.54 5.36
CA ILE A 408 -30.32 -4.35 4.16
C ILE A 408 -30.64 -3.49 2.94
N ILE A 409 -29.77 -3.49 1.94
CA ILE A 409 -30.05 -2.96 0.60
C ILE A 409 -29.98 -4.12 -0.40
N VAL A 410 -31.06 -4.33 -1.16
CA VAL A 410 -31.07 -5.21 -2.34
C VAL A 410 -31.22 -4.32 -3.58
N ASN A 411 -30.09 -4.08 -4.26
CA ASN A 411 -30.04 -3.27 -5.48
C ASN A 411 -30.41 -4.14 -6.69
N ASN A 412 -31.71 -4.20 -7.00
CA ASN A 412 -32.28 -5.04 -8.05
C ASN A 412 -32.90 -4.26 -9.22
N ALA A 413 -33.15 -2.96 -9.08
CA ALA A 413 -33.74 -2.14 -10.14
C ALA A 413 -32.99 -2.27 -11.49
N GLY A 414 -33.75 -2.31 -12.58
CA GLY A 414 -33.19 -2.54 -13.89
C GLY A 414 -34.16 -2.40 -15.06
N ILE A 415 -33.60 -2.18 -16.24
CA ILE A 415 -34.28 -2.03 -17.52
C ILE A 415 -33.45 -2.69 -18.64
N LEU A 416 -34.04 -2.91 -19.81
CA LEU A 416 -33.33 -3.38 -21.00
C LEU A 416 -33.44 -2.38 -22.15
N ARG A 417 -32.34 -2.23 -22.90
CA ARG A 417 -32.24 -1.48 -24.16
C ARG A 417 -31.37 -2.25 -25.14
N ASP A 418 -31.81 -3.48 -25.43
CA ASP A 418 -31.07 -4.42 -26.25
C ASP A 418 -31.01 -3.94 -27.71
N LYS A 419 -29.79 -3.76 -28.19
CA LYS A 419 -29.44 -3.33 -29.55
C LYS A 419 -28.07 -3.90 -29.89
N SER A 420 -27.89 -4.36 -31.13
CA SER A 420 -26.54 -4.60 -31.62
C SER A 420 -25.68 -3.36 -31.42
N PHE A 421 -24.40 -3.53 -31.12
CA PHE A 421 -23.48 -2.44 -30.84
C PHE A 421 -23.48 -1.39 -31.96
N ALA A 422 -23.60 -1.84 -33.22
CA ALA A 422 -23.76 -0.98 -34.40
C ALA A 422 -25.01 -0.06 -34.34
N ARG A 423 -26.14 -0.55 -33.82
CA ARG A 423 -27.43 0.17 -33.77
C ARG A 423 -27.70 0.87 -32.44
N MET A 424 -26.91 0.58 -31.41
CA MET A 424 -27.05 1.20 -30.08
C MET A 424 -26.84 2.71 -30.17
N THR A 425 -27.76 3.49 -29.59
CA THR A 425 -27.62 4.94 -29.47
C THR A 425 -26.99 5.34 -28.14
N ASP A 426 -26.48 6.57 -28.04
CA ASP A 426 -25.97 7.10 -26.77
C ASP A 426 -27.06 7.11 -25.68
N GLN A 427 -28.33 7.36 -26.05
CA GLN A 427 -29.45 7.30 -25.10
C GLN A 427 -29.68 5.87 -24.57
N ASP A 428 -29.59 4.86 -25.44
CA ASP A 428 -29.70 3.46 -25.03
C ASP A 428 -28.57 3.05 -24.09
N TRP A 429 -27.35 3.55 -24.32
CA TRP A 429 -26.20 3.33 -23.45
C TRP A 429 -26.38 4.04 -22.10
N ASP A 430 -26.57 5.36 -22.14
CA ASP A 430 -26.55 6.22 -20.96
C ASP A 430 -27.69 5.88 -19.99
N LEU A 431 -28.88 5.54 -20.49
CA LEU A 431 -30.01 5.17 -19.63
C LEU A 431 -29.75 3.86 -18.85
N VAL A 432 -29.18 2.85 -19.51
CA VAL A 432 -28.85 1.57 -18.85
C VAL A 432 -27.74 1.78 -17.81
N GLN A 433 -26.70 2.54 -18.13
CA GLN A 433 -25.63 2.86 -17.15
C GLN A 433 -26.16 3.63 -15.93
N ARG A 434 -27.06 4.61 -16.15
CA ARG A 434 -27.64 5.39 -15.05
C ARG A 434 -28.52 4.56 -14.13
N VAL A 435 -29.43 3.75 -14.66
CA VAL A 435 -30.35 2.95 -13.84
C VAL A 435 -29.61 1.84 -13.10
N HIS A 436 -28.78 1.07 -13.79
CA HIS A 436 -28.15 -0.11 -13.21
C HIS A 436 -26.95 0.25 -12.34
N LEU A 437 -25.96 0.91 -12.93
CA LEU A 437 -24.66 1.06 -12.28
C LEU A 437 -24.65 2.31 -11.37
N ARG A 438 -25.05 3.47 -11.90
CA ARG A 438 -25.10 4.71 -11.11
C ARG A 438 -26.20 4.65 -10.03
N GLY A 439 -27.36 4.06 -10.31
CA GLY A 439 -28.43 3.85 -9.33
C GLY A 439 -28.00 2.97 -8.15
N THR A 440 -27.33 1.83 -8.44
CA THR A 440 -26.73 0.97 -7.40
C THR A 440 -25.75 1.75 -6.53
N TYR A 441 -24.89 2.58 -7.13
CA TYR A 441 -23.99 3.48 -6.42
C TYR A 441 -24.75 4.46 -5.52
N LYS A 442 -25.74 5.18 -6.06
CA LYS A 442 -26.49 6.24 -5.35
C LYS A 442 -27.23 5.72 -4.13
N VAL A 443 -27.98 4.62 -4.27
CA VAL A 443 -28.72 4.00 -3.15
C VAL A 443 -27.75 3.51 -2.07
N THR A 444 -26.68 2.82 -2.47
CA THR A 444 -25.68 2.30 -1.53
C THR A 444 -24.94 3.44 -0.82
N LYS A 445 -24.61 4.51 -1.54
CA LYS A 445 -23.95 5.72 -1.02
C LYS A 445 -24.79 6.40 0.06
N ALA A 446 -26.10 6.52 -0.16
CA ALA A 446 -27.03 7.09 0.81
C ALA A 446 -27.14 6.24 2.09
N ALA A 447 -27.12 4.91 1.98
CA ALA A 447 -27.20 4.00 3.12
C ALA A 447 -25.88 3.88 3.92
N TRP A 448 -24.73 4.08 3.27
CA TRP A 448 -23.40 3.73 3.81
C TRP A 448 -23.08 4.38 5.17
N SER A 449 -23.49 5.64 5.37
CA SER A 449 -23.22 6.34 6.63
C SER A 449 -24.00 5.76 7.81
N TYR A 450 -25.23 5.28 7.57
CA TYR A 450 -26.05 4.59 8.56
C TYR A 450 -25.42 3.26 8.93
N PHE A 451 -25.03 2.46 7.92
CA PHE A 451 -24.35 1.17 8.12
C PHE A 451 -23.06 1.30 8.93
N THR A 452 -22.25 2.31 8.62
CA THR A 452 -20.98 2.54 9.32
C THR A 452 -21.19 2.92 10.79
N LYS A 453 -22.20 3.76 11.08
CA LYS A 453 -22.55 4.18 12.45
C LYS A 453 -23.10 3.02 13.28
N GLN A 454 -23.96 2.19 12.71
CA GLN A 454 -24.60 1.08 13.41
C GLN A 454 -23.74 -0.20 13.48
N LYS A 455 -22.60 -0.24 12.76
CA LYS A 455 -21.72 -1.41 12.67
C LYS A 455 -22.44 -2.66 12.19
N TYR A 456 -23.33 -2.48 11.22
CA TYR A 456 -24.07 -3.53 10.56
C TYR A 456 -24.54 -3.05 9.19
N GLY A 457 -24.40 -3.88 8.17
CA GLY A 457 -25.02 -3.65 6.87
C GLY A 457 -24.92 -4.88 5.98
N ARG A 458 -25.93 -5.11 5.16
CA ARG A 458 -25.96 -6.21 4.19
C ARG A 458 -26.39 -5.66 2.84
N ILE A 459 -25.52 -5.76 1.85
CA ILE A 459 -25.76 -5.24 0.51
C ILE A 459 -25.72 -6.40 -0.48
N ILE A 460 -26.81 -6.58 -1.21
CA ILE A 460 -26.91 -7.55 -2.29
C ILE A 460 -27.09 -6.77 -3.59
N ASN A 461 -26.11 -6.92 -4.47
CA ASN A 461 -26.11 -6.25 -5.76
C ASN A 461 -26.45 -7.25 -6.88
N THR A 462 -27.33 -6.86 -7.79
CA THR A 462 -27.75 -7.71 -8.90
C THR A 462 -26.91 -7.44 -10.16
N ALA A 463 -25.95 -8.32 -10.44
CA ALA A 463 -25.24 -8.43 -11.72
C ALA A 463 -26.10 -9.24 -12.72
N SER A 464 -25.46 -10.07 -13.56
CA SER A 464 -26.08 -11.01 -14.50
C SER A 464 -25.01 -11.91 -15.10
N SER A 465 -25.36 -13.12 -15.55
CA SER A 465 -24.48 -13.95 -16.39
C SER A 465 -24.09 -13.24 -17.70
N VAL A 466 -24.95 -12.36 -18.24
CA VAL A 466 -24.61 -11.46 -19.35
C VAL A 466 -23.51 -10.47 -18.96
N GLY A 467 -23.49 -10.02 -17.71
CA GLY A 467 -22.40 -9.20 -17.19
C GLY A 467 -21.11 -10.01 -17.05
N LEU A 468 -21.18 -11.22 -16.49
CA LEU A 468 -20.00 -12.07 -16.30
C LEU A 468 -19.34 -12.47 -17.62
N TYR A 469 -20.12 -12.83 -18.63
CA TYR A 469 -19.59 -13.50 -19.83
C TYR A 469 -19.71 -12.67 -21.12
N GLY A 470 -20.39 -11.52 -21.08
CA GLY A 470 -20.77 -10.75 -22.26
C GLY A 470 -21.84 -11.45 -23.11
N ASN A 471 -22.63 -10.67 -23.86
CA ASN A 471 -23.65 -11.22 -24.76
C ASN A 471 -23.90 -10.31 -25.96
N PHE A 472 -24.13 -10.91 -27.14
CA PHE A 472 -24.42 -10.16 -28.37
C PHE A 472 -25.65 -9.26 -28.19
N GLY A 473 -25.54 -7.99 -28.57
CA GLY A 473 -26.66 -7.05 -28.54
C GLY A 473 -26.94 -6.41 -27.18
N GLN A 474 -26.07 -6.62 -26.20
CA GLN A 474 -26.25 -6.17 -24.83
C GLN A 474 -25.03 -5.42 -24.27
N ALA A 475 -24.24 -4.75 -25.12
CA ALA A 475 -23.00 -4.08 -24.71
C ALA A 475 -23.20 -3.09 -23.54
N ASN A 476 -24.29 -2.33 -23.53
CA ASN A 476 -24.66 -1.42 -22.45
C ASN A 476 -24.96 -2.20 -21.14
N TYR A 477 -25.83 -3.20 -21.21
CA TYR A 477 -26.28 -3.98 -20.06
C TYR A 477 -25.16 -4.83 -19.46
N SER A 478 -24.40 -5.54 -20.30
CA SER A 478 -23.26 -6.39 -19.87
C SER A 478 -22.20 -5.56 -19.13
N THR A 479 -21.87 -4.40 -19.69
CA THR A 479 -20.91 -3.45 -19.11
C THR A 479 -21.40 -2.92 -17.77
N ALA A 480 -22.67 -2.49 -17.67
CA ALA A 480 -23.23 -2.00 -16.42
C ALA A 480 -23.23 -3.09 -15.33
N LYS A 481 -23.66 -4.31 -15.68
CA LYS A 481 -23.77 -5.44 -14.75
C LYS A 481 -22.43 -5.92 -14.23
N LEU A 482 -21.38 -5.90 -15.05
CA LEU A 482 -20.04 -6.24 -14.57
C LEU A 482 -19.37 -5.08 -13.81
N GLY A 483 -19.69 -3.83 -14.16
CA GLY A 483 -19.28 -2.67 -13.36
C GLY A 483 -19.83 -2.69 -11.94
N ILE A 484 -21.01 -3.28 -11.73
CA ILE A 484 -21.58 -3.51 -10.38
C ILE A 484 -20.70 -4.48 -9.57
N LEU A 485 -20.13 -5.53 -10.19
CA LEU A 485 -19.25 -6.46 -9.50
C LEU A 485 -17.95 -5.76 -9.04
N GLY A 486 -17.33 -4.95 -9.90
CA GLY A 486 -16.13 -4.19 -9.53
C GLY A 486 -16.38 -3.19 -8.40
N PHE A 487 -17.57 -2.58 -8.39
CA PHE A 487 -18.07 -1.76 -7.28
C PHE A 487 -18.22 -2.58 -5.99
N SER A 488 -18.92 -3.72 -6.04
CA SER A 488 -19.13 -4.62 -4.91
C SER A 488 -17.83 -5.08 -4.27
N ASN A 489 -16.84 -5.49 -5.08
CA ASN A 489 -15.56 -6.01 -4.59
C ASN A 489 -14.83 -4.98 -3.73
N THR A 490 -14.84 -3.71 -4.12
CA THR A 490 -14.24 -2.64 -3.31
C THR A 490 -15.00 -2.39 -2.02
N LEU A 491 -16.33 -2.33 -2.08
CA LEU A 491 -17.14 -2.08 -0.88
C LEU A 491 -17.05 -3.23 0.13
N ALA A 492 -16.87 -4.47 -0.33
CA ALA A 492 -16.62 -5.61 0.54
C ALA A 492 -15.33 -5.42 1.37
N LEU A 493 -14.28 -4.86 0.77
CA LEU A 493 -13.03 -4.51 1.48
C LEU A 493 -13.24 -3.34 2.45
N GLU A 494 -13.88 -2.25 2.01
CA GLU A 494 -14.08 -1.06 2.85
C GLU A 494 -15.05 -1.29 4.01
N GLY A 495 -16.06 -2.13 3.79
CA GLY A 495 -17.15 -2.42 4.72
C GLY A 495 -16.80 -3.40 5.83
N ARG A 496 -15.84 -4.30 5.59
CA ARG A 496 -15.48 -5.42 6.49
C ARG A 496 -15.28 -4.99 7.94
N LYS A 497 -14.51 -3.93 8.18
CA LYS A 497 -14.22 -3.41 9.55
C LYS A 497 -15.43 -2.84 10.29
N SER A 498 -16.55 -2.64 9.61
CA SER A 498 -17.80 -2.14 10.20
C SER A 498 -18.93 -3.16 10.06
N ASN A 499 -18.61 -4.44 9.83
CA ASN A 499 -19.60 -5.51 9.63
C ASN A 499 -20.64 -5.16 8.55
N ILE A 500 -20.15 -4.53 7.47
CA ILE A 500 -20.92 -4.30 6.25
C ILE A 500 -20.45 -5.34 5.23
N LEU A 501 -21.33 -6.27 4.90
CA LEU A 501 -21.03 -7.34 3.93
C LEU A 501 -21.71 -7.02 2.61
N VAL A 502 -20.98 -7.19 1.51
CA VAL A 502 -21.45 -6.87 0.17
C VAL A 502 -21.23 -8.09 -0.72
N ASN A 503 -22.30 -8.66 -1.28
CA ASN A 503 -22.23 -9.78 -2.19
C ASN A 503 -22.98 -9.46 -3.49
N THR A 504 -22.61 -10.16 -4.56
CA THR A 504 -23.20 -9.97 -5.88
C THR A 504 -23.90 -11.26 -6.32
N ILE A 505 -25.06 -11.13 -6.96
CA ILE A 505 -25.75 -12.27 -7.58
C ILE A 505 -25.91 -12.05 -9.09
N ALA A 506 -25.83 -13.14 -9.85
CA ALA A 506 -26.18 -13.24 -11.26
C ALA A 506 -27.42 -14.15 -11.37
N PRO A 507 -28.62 -13.58 -11.20
CA PRO A 507 -29.83 -14.38 -11.13
C PRO A 507 -30.32 -14.82 -12.52
N ASN A 508 -30.93 -15.99 -12.56
CA ASN A 508 -31.71 -16.47 -13.69
C ASN A 508 -33.15 -16.82 -13.25
N ALA A 509 -34.12 -16.09 -13.80
CA ALA A 509 -35.53 -16.25 -13.48
C ALA A 509 -36.45 -15.72 -14.59
N GLY A 510 -37.67 -16.25 -14.63
CA GLY A 510 -38.81 -15.75 -15.36
C GLY A 510 -39.25 -14.39 -14.81
N THR A 511 -39.08 -13.35 -15.62
CA THR A 511 -39.42 -11.97 -15.30
C THR A 511 -39.96 -11.30 -16.55
N ARG A 512 -40.46 -10.06 -16.41
CA ARG A 512 -40.84 -9.24 -17.56
C ARG A 512 -39.67 -8.99 -18.52
N MET A 513 -38.43 -9.02 -18.03
CA MET A 513 -37.22 -8.86 -18.86
C MET A 513 -36.91 -10.14 -19.65
N THR A 514 -37.00 -11.32 -19.05
CA THR A 514 -36.72 -12.58 -19.77
C THR A 514 -37.88 -13.00 -20.68
N ALA A 515 -39.11 -12.58 -20.37
CA ALA A 515 -40.28 -12.80 -21.23
C ALA A 515 -40.19 -12.17 -22.63
N THR A 516 -39.23 -11.28 -22.88
CA THR A 516 -39.00 -10.75 -24.24
C THR A 516 -38.24 -11.70 -25.15
N ILE A 517 -37.60 -12.74 -24.58
CA ILE A 517 -36.74 -13.69 -25.32
C ILE A 517 -37.06 -15.15 -25.01
N TRP A 518 -37.72 -15.46 -23.89
CA TRP A 518 -38.01 -16.82 -23.45
C TRP A 518 -39.44 -17.25 -23.77
N PRO A 519 -39.67 -18.54 -24.06
CA PRO A 519 -41.00 -19.12 -24.14
C PRO A 519 -41.82 -18.95 -22.83
N PRO A 520 -43.15 -18.74 -22.89
CA PRO A 520 -43.98 -18.51 -21.71
C PRO A 520 -43.91 -19.61 -20.63
N ASP A 521 -43.84 -20.86 -21.04
CA ASP A 521 -43.70 -22.03 -20.17
C ASP A 521 -42.37 -22.02 -19.40
N MET A 522 -41.28 -21.58 -20.05
CA MET A 522 -39.99 -21.37 -19.39
C MET A 522 -40.06 -20.21 -18.40
N VAL A 523 -40.70 -19.10 -18.76
CA VAL A 523 -40.91 -17.95 -17.85
C VAL A 523 -41.70 -18.37 -16.60
N GLU A 524 -42.73 -19.19 -16.77
CA GLU A 524 -43.53 -19.70 -15.65
C GLU A 524 -42.76 -20.70 -14.76
N ALA A 525 -41.91 -21.54 -15.37
CA ALA A 525 -41.16 -22.57 -14.68
C ALA A 525 -40.03 -22.00 -13.80
N PHE A 526 -39.32 -20.96 -14.25
CA PHE A 526 -38.20 -20.35 -13.54
C PHE A 526 -38.65 -19.26 -12.56
N LYS A 527 -39.40 -19.65 -11.52
CA LYS A 527 -40.00 -18.68 -10.59
C LYS A 527 -38.92 -17.86 -9.85
N PRO A 528 -39.11 -16.53 -9.72
CA PRO A 528 -38.25 -15.69 -8.88
C PRO A 528 -38.14 -16.15 -7.41
N ASP A 529 -39.15 -16.83 -6.92
CA ASP A 529 -39.20 -17.48 -5.60
C ASP A 529 -38.07 -18.50 -5.40
N TYR A 530 -37.51 -19.07 -6.48
CA TYR A 530 -36.37 -19.98 -6.43
C TYR A 530 -35.00 -19.27 -6.37
N VAL A 531 -34.99 -17.94 -6.28
CA VAL A 531 -33.79 -17.12 -6.08
C VAL A 531 -33.84 -16.40 -4.73
N ALA A 532 -35.05 -16.01 -4.29
CA ALA A 532 -35.25 -15.23 -3.07
C ALA A 532 -34.61 -15.82 -1.79
N PRO A 533 -34.66 -17.14 -1.53
CA PRO A 533 -34.04 -17.75 -0.35
C PRO A 533 -32.53 -17.52 -0.27
N PHE A 534 -31.84 -17.57 -1.40
CA PHE A 534 -30.40 -17.31 -1.47
C PHE A 534 -30.08 -15.84 -1.19
N VAL A 535 -30.87 -14.92 -1.74
CA VAL A 535 -30.73 -13.47 -1.48
C VAL A 535 -30.98 -13.15 -0.01
N ALA A 536 -32.03 -13.73 0.58
CA ALA A 536 -32.31 -13.58 2.00
C ALA A 536 -31.17 -14.17 2.85
N PHE A 537 -30.62 -15.35 2.52
CA PHE A 537 -29.45 -15.88 3.22
C PHE A 537 -28.26 -14.91 3.17
N LEU A 538 -27.91 -14.38 1.99
CA LEU A 538 -26.83 -13.38 1.86
C LEU A 538 -27.10 -12.10 2.66
N ALA A 539 -28.37 -11.76 2.89
CA ALA A 539 -28.81 -10.61 3.68
C ALA A 539 -28.84 -10.88 5.19
N HIS A 540 -28.67 -12.12 5.63
CA HIS A 540 -28.78 -12.49 7.04
C HIS A 540 -27.47 -12.23 7.81
N GLU A 541 -27.56 -12.11 9.13
CA GLU A 541 -26.38 -11.85 9.97
C GLU A 541 -25.41 -13.03 10.05
N VAL A 542 -25.92 -14.25 9.93
CA VAL A 542 -25.13 -15.51 9.94
C VAL A 542 -24.34 -15.74 8.66
N CYS A 543 -24.62 -15.00 7.59
CA CYS A 543 -23.91 -15.16 6.33
C CYS A 543 -22.42 -14.82 6.52
N PRO A 544 -21.49 -15.74 6.24
CA PRO A 544 -20.06 -15.48 6.37
C PRO A 544 -19.48 -14.73 5.17
N SER A 545 -20.25 -14.58 4.09
CA SER A 545 -19.76 -14.15 2.78
C SER A 545 -19.67 -12.64 2.65
N THR A 546 -18.60 -12.14 2.04
CA THR A 546 -18.50 -10.78 1.48
C THR A 546 -17.50 -10.78 0.33
N GLY A 547 -17.76 -9.95 -0.69
CA GLY A 547 -16.92 -9.84 -1.88
C GLY A 547 -17.09 -10.96 -2.90
N ASN A 548 -18.07 -11.85 -2.71
CA ASN A 548 -18.28 -13.00 -3.59
C ASN A 548 -19.41 -12.74 -4.60
N VAL A 549 -19.35 -13.47 -5.71
CA VAL A 549 -20.36 -13.48 -6.76
C VAL A 549 -20.94 -14.88 -6.93
N PHE A 550 -22.25 -14.95 -7.11
CA PHE A 550 -22.99 -16.22 -7.21
C PHE A 550 -23.93 -16.22 -8.39
N GLU A 551 -23.95 -17.30 -9.17
CA GLU A 551 -25.04 -17.58 -10.10
C GLU A 551 -26.15 -18.33 -9.37
N VAL A 552 -27.40 -17.93 -9.60
CA VAL A 552 -28.55 -18.45 -8.86
C VAL A 552 -29.76 -18.54 -9.77
N GLY A 553 -30.44 -19.68 -9.82
CA GLY A 553 -31.66 -19.84 -10.62
C GLY A 553 -32.19 -21.27 -10.57
N GLY A 554 -33.51 -21.42 -10.73
CA GLY A 554 -34.15 -22.74 -10.85
C GLY A 554 -33.94 -23.68 -9.65
N GLY A 555 -33.69 -23.14 -8.45
CA GLY A 555 -33.37 -23.94 -7.27
C GLY A 555 -31.90 -24.37 -7.21
N TRP A 556 -31.01 -23.70 -7.92
CA TRP A 556 -29.56 -23.95 -7.88
C TRP A 556 -28.80 -22.67 -7.53
N ALA A 557 -27.68 -22.82 -6.82
CA ALA A 557 -26.75 -21.73 -6.53
C ALA A 557 -25.29 -22.22 -6.59
N ALA A 558 -24.43 -21.46 -7.25
CA ALA A 558 -22.98 -21.70 -7.34
C ALA A 558 -22.18 -20.42 -7.17
N GLN A 559 -21.01 -20.52 -6.56
CA GLN A 559 -20.04 -19.44 -6.50
C GLN A 559 -19.26 -19.35 -7.82
N VAL A 560 -19.00 -18.12 -8.25
CA VAL A 560 -18.11 -17.81 -9.38
C VAL A 560 -16.88 -17.07 -8.83
N ARG A 561 -15.69 -17.38 -9.36
CA ARG A 561 -14.44 -16.68 -9.03
C ARG A 561 -13.51 -16.58 -10.24
N TRP A 562 -12.45 -15.79 -10.12
CA TRP A 562 -11.39 -15.74 -11.11
C TRP A 562 -10.41 -16.88 -10.93
N GLN A 563 -10.05 -17.54 -12.02
CA GLN A 563 -8.87 -18.40 -12.11
C GLN A 563 -7.86 -17.74 -13.04
N ARG A 564 -6.59 -17.74 -12.64
CA ARG A 564 -5.47 -17.24 -13.42
C ARG A 564 -4.60 -18.41 -13.85
N ALA A 565 -4.21 -18.42 -15.12
CA ALA A 565 -3.24 -19.37 -15.66
C ALA A 565 -1.89 -19.23 -14.94
N GLY A 566 -1.08 -20.29 -14.96
CA GLY A 566 0.28 -20.22 -14.41
C GLY A 566 1.13 -19.14 -15.08
N GLY A 567 0.83 -18.84 -16.35
CA GLY A 567 1.48 -17.79 -17.11
C GLY A 567 2.98 -18.02 -17.30
N ILE A 568 3.68 -16.98 -17.73
CA ILE A 568 5.13 -16.98 -17.86
C ILE A 568 5.71 -15.63 -17.48
N GLY A 569 6.84 -15.64 -16.79
CA GLY A 569 7.69 -14.47 -16.63
C GLY A 569 8.76 -14.43 -17.72
N PHE A 570 8.87 -13.28 -18.36
CA PHE A 570 9.94 -12.94 -19.28
C PHE A 570 11.05 -12.22 -18.53
N THR A 571 12.27 -12.40 -18.99
CA THR A 571 13.45 -11.79 -18.39
C THR A 571 13.51 -10.31 -18.72
N THR A 572 14.11 -9.52 -17.83
CA THR A 572 14.32 -8.08 -18.01
C THR A 572 15.72 -7.73 -18.49
N SER A 573 16.58 -8.75 -18.66
CA SER A 573 17.93 -8.65 -19.22
C SER A 573 17.92 -8.28 -20.71
N LYS A 574 16.83 -8.59 -21.42
CA LYS A 574 16.57 -8.23 -22.81
C LYS A 574 15.21 -7.54 -22.94
N ALA A 575 15.05 -6.76 -24.00
CA ALA A 575 13.75 -6.17 -24.34
C ALA A 575 12.75 -7.28 -24.71
N LEU A 576 11.57 -7.24 -24.11
CA LEU A 576 10.47 -8.13 -24.44
C LEU A 576 9.86 -7.73 -25.78
N THR A 577 9.66 -8.69 -26.68
CA THR A 577 9.09 -8.44 -28.02
C THR A 577 7.72 -9.09 -28.21
N PRO A 578 6.86 -8.58 -29.11
CA PRO A 578 5.59 -9.23 -29.47
C PRO A 578 5.76 -10.67 -29.96
N GLU A 579 6.90 -10.97 -30.60
CA GLU A 579 7.27 -12.30 -31.07
C GLU A 579 7.56 -13.26 -29.90
N ASP A 580 8.22 -12.77 -28.84
CA ASP A 580 8.42 -13.55 -27.61
C ASP A 580 7.05 -13.93 -27.00
N ILE A 581 6.10 -12.99 -26.94
CA ILE A 581 4.71 -13.24 -26.51
C ILE A 581 4.05 -14.31 -27.39
N ALA A 582 4.08 -14.12 -28.71
CA ALA A 582 3.48 -15.05 -29.67
C ALA A 582 4.02 -16.48 -29.49
N SER A 583 5.33 -16.63 -29.30
CA SER A 583 6.00 -17.93 -29.13
C SER A 583 5.66 -18.65 -27.82
N LYS A 584 5.01 -17.96 -26.87
CA LYS A 584 4.67 -18.48 -25.54
C LYS A 584 3.18 -18.44 -25.24
N MET A 585 2.32 -18.17 -26.23
CA MET A 585 0.89 -18.07 -25.98
C MET A 585 0.30 -19.35 -25.38
N ASP A 586 0.71 -20.52 -25.87
CA ASP A 586 0.25 -21.81 -25.32
C ASP A 586 0.55 -21.97 -23.82
N ILE A 587 1.61 -21.32 -23.31
CA ILE A 587 1.97 -21.33 -21.87
C ILE A 587 1.21 -20.23 -21.13
N ILE A 588 1.10 -19.04 -21.72
CA ILE A 588 0.37 -17.90 -21.15
C ILE A 588 -1.10 -18.24 -20.90
N THR A 589 -1.70 -19.07 -21.75
CA THR A 589 -3.10 -19.48 -21.67
C THR A 589 -3.33 -20.84 -21.02
N ASN A 590 -2.29 -21.51 -20.50
CA ASN A 590 -2.44 -22.85 -19.92
C ASN A 590 -2.92 -22.77 -18.45
N PHE A 591 -4.10 -23.31 -18.19
CA PHE A 591 -4.68 -23.40 -16.84
C PHE A 591 -4.46 -24.77 -16.18
N ASP A 592 -4.00 -25.77 -16.93
CA ASP A 592 -4.01 -27.18 -16.54
C ASP A 592 -2.60 -27.74 -16.27
N ASP A 593 -1.60 -26.87 -16.16
CA ASP A 593 -0.20 -27.23 -15.86
C ASP A 593 0.12 -27.31 -14.36
N GLY A 594 -0.91 -27.25 -13.50
CA GLY A 594 -0.79 -27.31 -12.05
C GLY A 594 -0.29 -26.02 -11.39
N ARG A 595 -0.13 -24.92 -12.13
CA ARG A 595 0.33 -23.61 -11.61
C ARG A 595 -0.76 -22.55 -11.55
N SER A 596 -2.00 -22.90 -11.92
CA SER A 596 -3.12 -21.96 -11.87
C SER A 596 -3.43 -21.52 -10.44
N THR A 597 -3.90 -20.29 -10.30
CA THR A 597 -4.17 -19.67 -9.00
C THR A 597 -5.48 -18.90 -8.98
N HIS A 598 -5.95 -18.55 -7.79
CA HIS A 598 -7.26 -17.91 -7.58
C HIS A 598 -7.10 -16.62 -6.76
N PRO A 599 -6.38 -15.61 -7.28
CA PRO A 599 -6.21 -14.34 -6.55
C PRO A 599 -7.57 -13.72 -6.22
N SER A 600 -7.73 -13.32 -4.96
CA SER A 600 -8.95 -12.70 -4.43
C SER A 600 -8.75 -11.22 -4.08
N THR A 601 -7.51 -10.75 -4.06
CA THR A 601 -7.14 -9.35 -3.79
C THR A 601 -6.05 -8.87 -4.75
N THR A 602 -5.92 -7.55 -4.90
CA THR A 602 -4.81 -6.96 -5.67
C THR A 602 -3.43 -7.34 -5.14
N GLN A 603 -3.32 -7.57 -3.83
CA GLN A 603 -2.09 -7.91 -3.13
C GLN A 603 -1.66 -9.35 -3.45
N GLU A 604 -2.59 -10.31 -3.38
CA GLU A 604 -2.34 -11.70 -3.78
C GLU A 604 -1.95 -11.81 -5.25
N ALA A 605 -2.63 -11.05 -6.12
CA ALA A 605 -2.27 -10.97 -7.53
C ALA A 605 -0.83 -10.50 -7.71
N LEU A 606 -0.42 -9.42 -7.02
CA LEU A 606 0.93 -8.86 -7.01
C LEU A 606 2.00 -9.82 -6.46
N GLN A 607 1.72 -10.53 -5.37
CA GLN A 607 2.67 -11.45 -4.72
C GLN A 607 3.19 -12.50 -5.71
N GLN A 608 2.28 -13.16 -6.39
CA GLN A 608 2.61 -14.22 -7.33
C GLN A 608 3.31 -13.69 -8.60
N PHE A 609 3.05 -12.44 -8.98
CA PHE A 609 3.83 -11.76 -10.01
C PHE A 609 5.30 -11.63 -9.60
N PHE A 610 5.59 -11.26 -8.34
CA PHE A 610 6.96 -11.21 -7.84
C PHE A 610 7.61 -12.58 -7.77
N GLU A 611 6.87 -13.61 -7.35
CA GLU A 611 7.36 -14.99 -7.33
C GLU A 611 7.74 -15.46 -8.74
N ASN A 612 6.88 -15.20 -9.73
CA ASN A 612 7.11 -15.58 -11.12
C ASN A 612 8.20 -14.75 -11.79
N PHE A 613 8.30 -13.46 -11.47
CA PHE A 613 9.41 -12.59 -11.88
C PHE A 613 10.74 -13.15 -11.39
N ALA A 614 10.84 -13.45 -10.09
CA ALA A 614 12.03 -14.05 -9.51
C ALA A 614 12.37 -15.41 -10.14
N ASN A 615 11.37 -16.21 -10.50
CA ASN A 615 11.57 -17.49 -11.19
C ASN A 615 12.04 -17.33 -12.64
N ALA A 616 11.55 -16.32 -13.37
CA ALA A 616 11.98 -16.03 -14.73
C ALA A 616 13.46 -15.62 -14.79
N GLN A 617 13.91 -14.76 -13.87
CA GLN A 617 15.32 -14.39 -13.72
C GLN A 617 16.20 -15.61 -13.41
N LYS A 618 15.70 -16.55 -12.59
CA LYS A 618 16.38 -17.84 -12.35
C LYS A 618 16.41 -18.75 -13.59
N SER A 619 15.39 -18.74 -14.45
CA SER A 619 15.32 -19.63 -15.62
C SER A 619 16.37 -19.29 -16.70
N GLU A 620 16.75 -18.02 -16.86
CA GLU A 620 17.86 -17.62 -17.74
C GLU A 620 19.23 -18.06 -17.22
N SER A 621 19.39 -18.13 -15.90
CA SER A 621 20.57 -18.77 -15.31
C SER A 621 20.63 -20.29 -15.58
N GLY A 622 19.53 -20.88 -16.07
CA GLY A 622 19.37 -22.32 -16.34
C GLY A 622 19.53 -22.77 -17.79
N GLN A 623 19.61 -21.88 -18.80
CA GLN A 623 19.90 -22.27 -20.19
C GLN A 623 21.38 -22.20 -20.57
N SER A 624 22.21 -21.67 -19.69
CA SER A 624 23.61 -22.05 -19.67
C SER A 624 23.74 -23.30 -18.81
N LYS A 625 23.95 -24.47 -19.43
CA LYS A 625 24.78 -25.51 -18.80
C LYS A 625 26.24 -25.02 -18.73
N SER A 626 26.45 -23.80 -18.24
CA SER A 626 27.61 -23.51 -17.44
C SER A 626 27.23 -24.02 -16.06
N LYS A 627 28.00 -24.96 -15.53
CA LYS A 627 28.15 -25.03 -14.09
C LYS A 627 28.53 -23.61 -13.65
N SER A 628 27.58 -22.78 -13.21
CA SER A 628 27.94 -21.55 -12.52
C SER A 628 28.47 -22.00 -11.15
N ASN A 629 29.75 -22.32 -11.14
CA ASN A 629 30.63 -22.05 -10.02
C ASN A 629 30.64 -20.53 -9.78
N ASN A 630 29.50 -19.91 -9.48
CA ASN A 630 29.53 -18.69 -8.69
C ASN A 630 29.78 -19.13 -7.25
N LYS A 631 31.02 -19.59 -7.05
CA LYS A 631 31.58 -19.77 -5.72
C LYS A 631 31.48 -18.40 -5.06
N ILE A 632 30.76 -18.31 -3.94
CA ILE A 632 30.86 -17.14 -3.07
C ILE A 632 32.34 -17.00 -2.73
N ASP A 633 32.97 -15.96 -3.26
CA ASP A 633 34.38 -15.70 -3.02
C ASP A 633 34.51 -14.89 -1.73
N VAL A 634 34.67 -15.63 -0.63
CA VAL A 634 34.75 -15.08 0.72
C VAL A 634 35.93 -14.11 0.86
N GLU A 635 37.04 -14.35 0.17
CA GLU A 635 38.24 -13.52 0.25
C GLU A 635 38.06 -12.20 -0.51
N VAL A 636 37.38 -12.23 -1.66
CA VAL A 636 36.98 -11.02 -2.39
C VAL A 636 35.96 -10.22 -1.57
N ALA A 637 34.96 -10.89 -0.99
CA ALA A 637 33.95 -10.24 -0.16
C ALA A 637 34.57 -9.52 1.05
N LYS A 638 35.55 -10.15 1.73
CA LYS A 638 36.31 -9.57 2.85
C LYS A 638 37.13 -8.34 2.47
N LYS A 639 37.66 -8.29 1.24
CA LYS A 639 38.49 -7.17 0.76
C LYS A 639 37.68 -6.01 0.18
N ARG A 640 36.39 -6.21 -0.04
CA ARG A 640 35.49 -5.19 -0.61
C ARG A 640 35.35 -4.01 0.37
N LYS A 641 35.47 -2.80 -0.18
CA LYS A 641 35.14 -1.57 0.55
C LYS A 641 33.69 -1.21 0.28
N PHE A 642 33.04 -0.68 1.30
CA PHE A 642 31.64 -0.27 1.27
C PHE A 642 31.54 1.19 1.69
N GLU A 643 30.54 1.88 1.15
CA GLU A 643 30.33 3.28 1.46
C GLU A 643 29.91 3.46 2.93
N PRO A 644 30.48 4.46 3.63
CA PRO A 644 30.08 4.78 4.99
C PRO A 644 28.70 5.46 5.00
N ASN A 645 27.91 5.20 6.04
CA ASN A 645 26.65 5.90 6.28
C ASN A 645 26.80 6.92 7.40
N VAL A 646 26.21 8.09 7.21
CA VAL A 646 26.16 9.16 8.21
C VAL A 646 24.84 9.07 8.99
N PHE A 647 24.94 9.06 10.32
CA PHE A 647 23.78 9.08 11.22
C PHE A 647 23.87 10.29 12.15
N GLU A 648 23.02 11.28 11.89
CA GLU A 648 22.86 12.47 12.74
C GLU A 648 21.67 12.28 13.67
N TYR A 649 21.87 12.55 14.96
CA TYR A 649 20.85 12.37 15.98
C TYR A 649 20.95 13.44 17.06
N LYS A 650 19.81 13.69 17.70
CA LYS A 650 19.66 14.64 18.81
C LYS A 650 19.10 13.93 20.03
N GLU A 651 18.96 14.66 21.11
CA GLU A 651 18.40 14.20 22.38
C GLU A 651 17.00 13.58 22.17
N ARG A 652 16.23 14.13 21.23
CA ARG A 652 14.94 13.59 20.76
C ARG A 652 15.03 12.12 20.37
N ASP A 653 16.04 11.75 19.58
CA ASP A 653 16.18 10.41 19.01
C ASP A 653 16.61 9.40 20.08
N VAL A 654 17.43 9.83 21.03
CA VAL A 654 17.79 9.08 22.23
C VAL A 654 16.55 8.81 23.09
N ILE A 655 15.73 9.82 23.34
CA ILE A 655 14.47 9.69 24.10
C ILE A 655 13.49 8.77 23.36
N LEU A 656 13.35 8.93 22.05
CA LEU A 656 12.47 8.11 21.22
C LEU A 656 12.85 6.63 21.28
N TYR A 657 14.15 6.32 21.20
CA TYR A 657 14.63 4.96 21.37
C TYR A 657 14.33 4.43 22.78
N ALA A 658 14.62 5.20 23.82
CA ALA A 658 14.37 4.81 25.21
C ALA A 658 12.89 4.45 25.44
N LEU A 659 11.95 5.30 24.97
CA LEU A 659 10.51 5.02 25.00
C LEU A 659 10.16 3.79 24.15
N GLY A 660 10.79 3.64 22.99
CA GLY A 660 10.64 2.49 22.09
C GLY A 660 11.03 1.16 22.71
N ILE A 661 11.89 1.15 23.73
CA ILE A 661 12.27 -0.05 24.51
C ILE A 661 11.68 -0.03 25.93
N GLY A 662 10.58 0.71 26.12
CA GLY A 662 9.75 0.64 27.33
C GLY A 662 10.22 1.50 28.50
N ALA A 663 11.13 2.47 28.31
CA ALA A 663 11.34 3.51 29.32
C ALA A 663 10.06 4.34 29.47
N THR A 664 9.85 4.90 30.67
CA THR A 664 8.63 5.62 31.01
C THR A 664 8.95 7.00 31.60
N ARG A 665 7.91 7.79 31.89
CA ARG A 665 8.04 9.07 32.62
C ARG A 665 8.74 8.98 33.98
N LYS A 666 8.95 7.77 34.52
CA LYS A 666 9.67 7.56 35.79
C LYS A 666 11.18 7.47 35.59
N ASP A 667 11.63 7.25 34.37
CA ASP A 667 13.03 7.04 33.98
C ASP A 667 13.63 8.33 33.43
N LEU A 668 13.56 9.42 34.22
CA LEU A 668 13.90 10.78 33.78
C LEU A 668 15.33 10.88 33.21
N GLN A 669 16.26 10.04 33.67
CA GLN A 669 17.62 9.95 33.13
C GLN A 669 17.69 9.53 31.65
N TRP A 670 16.60 8.98 31.07
CA TRP A 670 16.54 8.54 29.67
C TRP A 670 15.45 9.25 28.86
N VAL A 671 14.44 9.84 29.50
CA VAL A 671 13.29 10.46 28.79
C VAL A 671 13.19 11.97 28.96
N TYR A 672 14.12 12.61 29.67
CA TYR A 672 14.13 14.06 29.88
C TYR A 672 15.53 14.64 29.72
N GLU A 673 15.72 15.43 28.67
CA GLU A 673 17.00 16.00 28.25
C GLU A 673 17.62 16.97 29.26
N ASN A 674 16.81 17.58 30.15
CA ASN A 674 17.31 18.45 31.22
C ASN A 674 17.44 17.73 32.58
N SER A 675 17.39 16.40 32.60
CA SER A 675 17.77 15.63 33.79
C SER A 675 19.26 15.80 34.06
N ASP A 676 19.66 16.01 35.31
CA ASP A 676 21.08 16.12 35.71
C ASP A 676 21.90 14.87 35.33
N ASN A 677 21.22 13.74 35.09
CA ASN A 677 21.81 12.45 34.70
C ASN A 677 21.35 11.98 33.30
N PHE A 678 20.94 12.90 32.41
CA PHE A 678 20.50 12.53 31.07
C PHE A 678 21.59 11.74 30.31
N SER A 679 21.27 10.53 29.89
CA SER A 679 22.23 9.59 29.31
C SER A 679 21.60 8.68 28.26
N VAL A 680 22.44 8.09 27.42
CA VAL A 680 22.02 7.17 26.36
C VAL A 680 22.04 5.73 26.87
N ILE A 681 20.95 4.98 26.66
CA ILE A 681 20.94 3.54 26.92
C ILE A 681 21.93 2.88 25.93
N PRO A 682 22.96 2.14 26.39
CA PRO A 682 24.05 1.58 25.57
C PRO A 682 23.59 0.87 24.29
N THR A 683 22.47 0.16 24.33
CA THR A 683 21.91 -0.58 23.20
C THR A 683 21.45 0.31 22.05
N PHE A 684 21.34 1.63 22.22
CA PHE A 684 21.13 2.61 21.14
C PHE A 684 22.18 2.48 20.04
N GLY A 685 23.40 2.02 20.36
CA GLY A 685 24.48 1.81 19.40
C GLY A 685 24.16 0.82 18.26
N VAL A 686 23.06 0.07 18.36
CA VAL A 686 22.57 -0.80 17.28
C VAL A 686 21.80 -0.03 16.20
N ILE A 687 21.28 1.16 16.49
CA ILE A 687 20.41 1.90 15.57
C ILE A 687 21.13 2.29 14.26
N PRO A 688 22.33 2.90 14.29
CA PRO A 688 23.06 3.18 13.05
C PRO A 688 23.38 1.91 12.26
N ALA A 689 23.64 0.80 12.96
CA ALA A 689 23.92 -0.49 12.36
C ALA A 689 22.71 -1.09 11.65
N ILE A 690 21.50 -0.98 12.22
CA ILE A 690 20.26 -1.47 11.59
C ILE A 690 19.94 -0.67 10.34
N ILE A 691 20.01 0.67 10.42
CA ILE A 691 19.76 1.56 9.27
C ILE A 691 20.68 1.20 8.11
N LEU A 692 21.97 1.02 8.41
CA LEU A 692 22.95 0.62 7.42
C LEU A 692 22.67 -0.79 6.87
N SER A 693 22.36 -1.75 7.74
CA SER A 693 22.05 -3.14 7.35
C SER A 693 20.92 -3.22 6.33
N ASN A 694 19.91 -2.35 6.43
CA ASN A 694 18.81 -2.26 5.47
C ASN A 694 19.23 -1.77 4.08
N THR A 695 20.38 -1.09 3.99
CA THR A 695 20.95 -0.56 2.73
C THR A 695 22.17 -1.36 2.25
N PHE A 696 22.58 -2.38 2.99
CA PHE A 696 23.79 -3.15 2.67
C PHE A 696 23.58 -3.98 1.38
N PRO A 697 24.49 -3.92 0.39
CA PRO A 697 24.32 -4.57 -0.91
C PRO A 697 24.58 -6.08 -0.83
N LEU A 698 23.69 -6.83 -0.16
CA LEU A 698 23.86 -8.27 0.10
C LEU A 698 23.97 -9.09 -1.18
N THR A 699 23.23 -8.75 -2.23
CA THR A 699 23.26 -9.46 -3.52
C THR A 699 24.59 -9.28 -4.26
N GLU A 700 25.26 -8.12 -4.09
CA GLU A 700 26.59 -7.90 -4.66
C GLU A 700 27.68 -8.75 -3.99
N VAL A 701 27.42 -9.24 -2.77
CA VAL A 701 28.36 -10.04 -1.97
C VAL A 701 28.03 -11.53 -2.04
N LEU A 702 26.75 -11.89 -2.01
CA LEU A 702 26.25 -13.26 -1.89
C LEU A 702 25.65 -13.83 -3.19
N GLY A 703 25.49 -13.00 -4.23
CA GLY A 703 24.69 -13.33 -5.41
C GLY A 703 23.19 -13.21 -5.13
N ASP A 704 22.37 -13.56 -6.11
CA ASP A 704 20.92 -13.43 -6.01
C ASP A 704 20.32 -14.48 -5.07
N PHE A 705 19.47 -14.03 -4.13
CA PHE A 705 18.74 -14.90 -3.21
C PHE A 705 17.37 -14.33 -2.87
N ASN A 706 16.46 -15.19 -2.39
CA ASN A 706 15.17 -14.75 -1.92
C ASN A 706 15.32 -14.04 -0.56
N VAL A 707 15.10 -12.73 -0.52
CA VAL A 707 15.20 -11.91 0.70
C VAL A 707 14.23 -12.33 1.80
N MET A 708 13.09 -12.97 1.49
CA MET A 708 12.16 -13.53 2.49
C MET A 708 12.74 -14.74 3.24
N MET A 709 13.85 -15.31 2.75
CA MET A 709 14.55 -16.41 3.40
C MET A 709 15.64 -15.93 4.37
N LEU A 710 15.83 -14.60 4.50
CA LEU A 710 16.78 -13.95 5.38
C LEU A 710 16.21 -13.84 6.80
N LEU A 711 16.99 -14.29 7.77
CA LEU A 711 16.69 -14.15 9.19
C LEU A 711 17.84 -13.42 9.89
N HIS A 712 17.52 -12.44 10.72
CA HIS A 712 18.48 -11.86 11.65
C HIS A 712 18.72 -12.87 12.77
N GLY A 713 19.91 -13.50 12.79
CA GLY A 713 20.21 -14.60 13.71
C GLY A 713 20.85 -14.14 15.02
N GLU A 714 21.96 -13.40 14.93
CA GLU A 714 22.76 -13.00 16.10
C GLU A 714 23.21 -11.55 15.99
N GLN A 715 23.28 -10.86 17.13
CA GLN A 715 23.73 -9.47 17.24
C GLN A 715 24.77 -9.35 18.36
N TYR A 716 25.86 -8.66 18.07
CA TYR A 716 26.86 -8.20 19.04
C TYR A 716 27.03 -6.69 18.94
N LEU A 717 27.19 -6.03 20.08
CA LEU A 717 27.52 -4.62 20.20
C LEU A 717 28.59 -4.45 21.27
N GLU A 718 29.67 -3.72 20.97
CA GLU A 718 30.73 -3.38 21.91
C GLU A 718 30.98 -1.87 21.93
N LEU A 719 30.93 -1.29 23.12
CA LEU A 719 31.21 0.12 23.34
C LEU A 719 32.71 0.34 23.58
N LYS A 720 33.32 1.18 22.76
CA LYS A 720 34.69 1.68 22.94
C LYS A 720 34.72 3.02 23.68
N LYS A 721 33.65 3.83 23.55
CA LYS A 721 33.42 5.09 24.26
C LYS A 721 31.93 5.23 24.65
N PRO A 722 31.58 6.16 25.56
CA PRO A 722 30.19 6.46 25.85
C PRO A 722 29.52 7.07 24.61
N ILE A 723 28.28 6.71 24.37
CA ILE A 723 27.51 7.30 23.26
C ILE A 723 27.08 8.72 23.69
N PRO A 724 27.41 9.77 22.92
CA PRO A 724 26.97 11.12 23.27
C PRO A 724 25.45 11.25 23.15
N THR A 725 24.85 12.22 23.84
CA THR A 725 23.39 12.42 23.83
C THR A 725 22.85 13.06 22.56
N SER A 726 23.74 13.62 21.74
CA SER A 726 23.50 14.10 20.39
C SER A 726 24.81 14.10 19.60
N GLY A 727 24.74 14.10 18.28
CA GLY A 727 25.93 14.20 17.44
C GLY A 727 25.75 13.56 16.07
N LYS A 728 26.89 13.42 15.39
CA LYS A 728 26.98 12.82 14.06
C LYS A 728 27.94 11.64 14.12
N LEU A 729 27.45 10.48 13.70
CA LEU A 729 28.19 9.23 13.66
C LEU A 729 28.42 8.80 12.21
N ILE A 730 29.57 8.20 11.96
CA ILE A 730 29.94 7.66 10.65
C ILE A 730 30.13 6.15 10.82
N SER A 731 29.23 5.37 10.22
CA SER A 731 29.24 3.91 10.30
C SER A 731 29.78 3.30 9.02
N THR A 732 30.86 2.54 9.11
CA THR A 732 31.51 1.88 7.97
C THR A 732 31.39 0.37 8.10
N PRO A 733 30.75 -0.33 7.14
CA PRO A 733 30.55 -1.76 7.24
C PRO A 733 31.71 -2.54 6.58
N TYR A 734 31.93 -3.78 7.01
CA TYR A 734 32.93 -4.68 6.44
C TYR A 734 32.50 -6.14 6.62
N VAL A 735 32.87 -7.01 5.68
CA VAL A 735 32.56 -8.44 5.79
C VAL A 735 33.53 -9.11 6.76
N ILE A 736 33.00 -9.82 7.76
CA ILE A 736 33.79 -10.59 8.73
C ILE A 736 33.99 -12.01 8.22
N ASP A 737 32.92 -12.70 7.83
CA ASP A 737 32.98 -14.08 7.35
C ASP A 737 31.71 -14.47 6.59
N ILE A 738 31.81 -15.50 5.75
CA ILE A 738 30.67 -16.09 5.05
C ILE A 738 30.75 -17.61 5.18
N LEU A 739 29.85 -18.17 5.97
CA LEU A 739 29.90 -19.59 6.35
C LEU A 739 28.90 -20.42 5.54
N ASP A 740 29.38 -21.52 4.97
CA ASP A 740 28.55 -22.48 4.27
C ASP A 740 27.83 -23.41 5.27
N LYS A 741 26.51 -23.26 5.37
CA LYS A 741 25.65 -24.09 6.23
C LYS A 741 24.92 -25.18 5.45
N GLY A 742 25.48 -25.61 4.31
CA GLY A 742 24.94 -26.66 3.45
C GLY A 742 23.78 -26.16 2.61
N LYS A 743 22.58 -26.04 3.19
CA LYS A 743 21.38 -25.52 2.49
C LYS A 743 21.17 -24.01 2.67
N GLY A 744 22.11 -23.30 3.28
CA GLY A 744 22.04 -21.86 3.50
C GLY A 744 23.41 -21.29 3.82
N VAL A 745 23.46 -19.98 4.02
CA VAL A 745 24.68 -19.25 4.39
C VAL A 745 24.49 -18.52 5.71
N SER A 746 25.54 -18.43 6.52
CA SER A 746 25.62 -17.42 7.58
C SER A 746 26.54 -16.30 7.10
N PHE A 747 25.95 -15.14 6.82
CA PHE A 747 26.65 -13.94 6.44
C PHE A 747 26.94 -13.11 7.69
N ILE A 748 28.23 -12.89 7.97
CA ILE A 748 28.69 -12.18 9.16
C ILE A 748 29.40 -10.93 8.70
N PHE A 749 28.91 -9.77 9.13
CA PHE A 749 29.53 -8.49 8.82
C PHE A 749 29.62 -7.63 10.07
N GLY A 750 30.65 -6.79 10.10
CA GLY A 750 30.93 -5.84 11.16
C GLY A 750 30.61 -4.43 10.70
N ILE A 751 30.35 -3.56 11.66
CA ILE A 751 30.18 -2.12 11.43
C ILE A 751 30.98 -1.38 12.50
N THR A 752 32.01 -0.65 12.06
CA THR A 752 32.75 0.26 12.92
C THR A 752 32.09 1.64 12.85
N THR A 753 31.73 2.21 14.00
CA THR A 753 31.10 3.54 14.06
C THR A 753 32.01 4.53 14.78
N THR A 754 32.33 5.62 14.08
CA THR A 754 33.16 6.71 14.62
C THR A 754 32.35 7.99 14.83
N ASP A 755 32.88 8.91 15.62
CA ASP A 755 32.43 10.31 15.61
C ASP A 755 33.00 11.10 14.41
N GLU A 756 32.71 12.40 14.35
CA GLU A 756 33.22 13.32 13.32
C GLU A 756 34.75 13.51 13.36
N LYS A 757 35.41 13.17 14.47
CA LYS A 757 36.86 13.23 14.63
C LYS A 757 37.55 11.92 14.21
N GLY A 758 36.76 10.90 13.83
CA GLY A 758 37.26 9.59 13.46
C GLY A 758 37.55 8.66 14.65
N GLU A 759 37.13 9.03 15.87
CA GLU A 759 37.30 8.19 17.05
C GLU A 759 36.23 7.10 17.10
N VAL A 760 36.61 5.84 17.27
CA VAL A 760 35.66 4.71 17.35
C VAL A 760 34.84 4.82 18.64
N ILE A 761 33.52 4.89 18.49
CA ILE A 761 32.58 4.94 19.62
C ILE A 761 32.09 3.53 19.95
N PHE A 762 31.70 2.75 18.94
CA PHE A 762 31.27 1.36 19.12
C PHE A 762 31.40 0.53 17.85
N GLU A 763 31.39 -0.78 18.04
CA GLU A 763 31.45 -1.79 16.99
C GLU A 763 30.24 -2.72 17.08
N ASN A 764 29.61 -2.99 15.94
CA ASN A 764 28.55 -3.99 15.83
C ASN A 764 29.04 -5.19 15.02
N GLN A 765 28.58 -6.39 15.36
CA GLN A 765 28.66 -7.56 14.47
C GLN A 765 27.27 -8.16 14.32
N THR A 766 26.87 -8.39 13.08
CA THR A 766 25.55 -8.92 12.73
C THR A 766 25.72 -10.23 11.98
N THR A 767 24.97 -11.25 12.39
CA THR A 767 24.88 -12.53 11.68
C THR A 767 23.51 -12.68 11.05
N LEU A 768 23.47 -12.70 9.72
CA LEU A 768 22.27 -13.01 8.94
C LEU A 768 22.34 -14.47 8.49
N PHE A 769 21.24 -15.20 8.67
CA PHE A 769 21.09 -16.56 8.16
C PHE A 769 20.18 -16.53 6.93
N ILE A 770 20.71 -16.89 5.77
CA ILE A 770 19.96 -16.87 4.51
C ILE A 770 19.84 -18.31 4.01
N ARG A 771 18.60 -18.79 3.93
CA ARG A 771 18.30 -20.15 3.44
C ARG A 771 18.28 -20.16 1.92
N GLY A 772 18.70 -21.27 1.32
CA GLY A 772 18.59 -21.53 -0.13
C GLY A 772 19.86 -21.28 -0.94
N ILE A 773 20.92 -20.67 -0.38
CA ILE A 773 22.15 -20.28 -1.10
C ILE A 773 23.45 -20.86 -0.51
N GLY A 774 23.39 -22.06 0.09
CA GLY A 774 24.57 -22.78 0.60
C GLY A 774 25.20 -23.74 -0.42
N GLY A 775 26.19 -24.52 0.00
CA GLY A 775 26.79 -25.60 -0.80
C GLY A 775 27.91 -25.14 -1.73
N PHE A 776 28.48 -23.95 -1.51
CA PHE A 776 29.60 -23.39 -2.27
C PHE A 776 30.98 -23.90 -1.83
N GLY A 777 31.02 -24.77 -0.81
CA GLY A 777 32.25 -25.40 -0.32
C GLY A 777 33.08 -24.48 0.59
N GLY A 778 32.45 -23.47 1.19
CA GLY A 778 33.08 -22.56 2.15
C GLY A 778 33.24 -23.17 3.55
N LYS A 779 33.83 -22.39 4.46
CA LYS A 779 34.02 -22.80 5.86
C LYS A 779 32.65 -23.02 6.53
N LYS A 780 32.47 -24.14 7.24
CA LYS A 780 31.21 -24.45 7.93
C LYS A 780 31.04 -23.72 9.26
N ASN A 781 32.14 -23.46 9.96
CA ASN A 781 32.16 -22.88 11.30
C ASN A 781 33.02 -21.61 11.30
N GLY A 782 32.55 -20.54 11.94
CA GLY A 782 33.32 -19.30 12.06
C GLY A 782 34.49 -19.45 13.03
N ASP A 783 35.45 -18.54 12.94
CA ASP A 783 36.49 -18.40 13.97
C ASP A 783 35.89 -17.90 15.29
N ASP A 784 36.52 -18.27 16.39
CA ASP A 784 36.21 -17.71 17.70
C ASP A 784 36.69 -16.25 17.76
N ARG A 785 35.75 -15.33 17.95
CA ARG A 785 35.94 -13.88 18.09
C ARG A 785 35.65 -13.41 19.51
N GLY A 786 35.81 -14.30 20.49
CA GLY A 786 35.61 -14.00 21.91
C GLY A 786 34.14 -13.76 22.26
N ALA A 787 33.84 -12.62 22.89
CA ALA A 787 32.50 -12.30 23.38
C ALA A 787 31.42 -12.34 22.28
N ALA A 788 31.77 -12.00 21.04
CA ALA A 788 30.86 -11.99 19.89
C ALA A 788 30.38 -13.40 19.47
N THR A 789 31.15 -14.45 19.74
CA THR A 789 30.85 -15.85 19.37
C THR A 789 30.61 -16.77 20.55
N ALA A 790 30.67 -16.25 21.78
CA ALA A 790 30.49 -17.04 22.99
C ALA A 790 29.11 -17.71 23.05
N SER A 791 29.08 -18.99 23.46
CA SER A 791 27.85 -19.79 23.56
C SER A 791 26.91 -19.32 24.67
N ASN A 792 27.47 -18.71 25.73
CA ASN A 792 26.77 -18.11 26.88
C ASN A 792 25.60 -18.98 27.37
N ILE A 793 25.90 -20.26 27.65
CA ILE A 793 24.91 -21.22 28.12
C ILE A 793 24.49 -20.83 29.56
N PRO A 794 23.19 -20.65 29.83
CA PRO A 794 22.71 -20.36 31.18
C PRO A 794 23.17 -21.44 32.19
N PRO A 795 23.70 -21.04 33.37
CA PRO A 795 24.05 -21.98 34.43
C PRO A 795 22.87 -22.83 34.89
N LYS A 796 23.11 -24.09 35.28
CA LYS A 796 22.09 -25.00 35.85
C LYS A 796 21.78 -24.66 37.33
N ARG A 797 21.45 -23.40 37.61
CA ARG A 797 21.00 -22.87 38.92
C ARG A 797 19.94 -21.78 38.69
N ALA A 798 19.24 -21.37 39.76
CA ALA A 798 18.29 -20.27 39.67
C ALA A 798 18.98 -18.95 39.21
N PRO A 799 18.28 -18.08 38.44
CA PRO A 799 18.78 -16.75 38.09
C PRO A 799 19.05 -15.91 39.34
N ASP A 800 20.09 -15.07 39.29
CA ASP A 800 20.39 -14.09 40.35
C ASP A 800 19.40 -12.93 40.35
N ALA A 801 18.85 -12.60 39.17
CA ALA A 801 17.81 -11.61 39.02
C ALA A 801 16.84 -12.00 37.89
N VAL A 802 15.58 -11.61 38.06
CA VAL A 802 14.53 -11.76 37.06
C VAL A 802 13.75 -10.45 36.98
N VAL A 803 13.65 -9.88 35.78
CA VAL A 803 12.84 -8.67 35.53
C VAL A 803 11.76 -9.01 34.51
N LYS A 804 10.52 -8.63 34.83
CA LYS A 804 9.35 -8.78 33.96
C LYS A 804 8.87 -7.42 33.47
N GLU A 805 8.69 -7.28 32.16
CA GLU A 805 8.15 -6.08 31.54
C GLU A 805 7.10 -6.44 30.50
N LYS A 806 5.88 -5.92 30.67
CA LYS A 806 4.82 -6.08 29.70
C LYS A 806 4.96 -5.03 28.60
N THR A 807 5.12 -5.49 27.37
CA THR A 807 5.21 -4.59 26.21
C THR A 807 3.84 -3.98 25.91
N SER A 808 3.83 -2.78 25.32
CA SER A 808 2.59 -2.19 24.79
C SER A 808 2.17 -2.89 23.49
N GLU A 809 0.88 -2.92 23.17
CA GLU A 809 0.42 -3.27 21.80
C GLU A 809 1.03 -2.33 20.74
N ASN A 810 1.34 -1.09 21.13
CA ASN A 810 1.97 -0.10 20.25
C ASN A 810 3.51 -0.16 20.26
N GLN A 811 4.13 -1.13 20.94
CA GLN A 811 5.58 -1.14 21.15
C GLN A 811 6.36 -1.18 19.83
N ALA A 812 5.94 -2.03 18.89
CA ALA A 812 6.56 -2.10 17.57
C ALA A 812 6.34 -0.82 16.75
N ALA A 813 5.15 -0.23 16.84
CA ALA A 813 4.80 1.03 16.17
C ALA A 813 5.64 2.22 16.66
N LEU A 814 6.06 2.20 17.93
CA LEU A 814 6.93 3.20 18.52
C LEU A 814 8.40 2.93 18.23
N TYR A 815 8.88 1.70 18.44
CA TYR A 815 10.28 1.33 18.27
C TYR A 815 10.79 1.58 16.84
N ARG A 816 9.96 1.25 15.82
CA ARG A 816 10.31 1.45 14.40
C ARG A 816 10.71 2.89 14.05
N LEU A 817 10.21 3.87 14.79
CA LEU A 817 10.55 5.29 14.58
C LEU A 817 12.01 5.60 14.92
N SER A 818 12.73 4.67 15.57
CA SER A 818 14.16 4.75 15.81
C SER A 818 15.00 4.42 14.56
N GLY A 819 14.40 3.86 13.49
CA GLY A 819 15.08 3.68 12.21
C GLY A 819 14.83 2.34 11.49
N ASP A 820 14.18 1.36 12.13
CA ASP A 820 13.81 0.09 11.50
C ASP A 820 12.37 0.13 10.99
N TYR A 821 12.20 0.47 9.72
CA TYR A 821 10.88 0.65 9.12
C TYR A 821 10.30 -0.62 8.50
N ASN A 822 10.90 -1.79 8.73
CA ASN A 822 10.47 -3.06 8.15
C ASN A 822 8.98 -3.34 8.44
N PRO A 823 8.15 -3.54 7.40
CA PRO A 823 6.71 -3.61 7.58
C PRO A 823 6.23 -4.90 8.26
N LEU A 824 7.08 -5.93 8.38
CA LEU A 824 6.82 -7.13 9.19
C LEU A 824 6.37 -6.81 10.62
N HIS A 825 6.75 -5.63 11.13
CA HIS A 825 6.51 -5.17 12.48
C HIS A 825 5.30 -4.25 12.65
N ILE A 826 4.55 -3.95 11.58
CA ILE A 826 3.39 -3.03 11.67
C ILE A 826 2.24 -3.38 10.74
N ASP A 827 2.52 -3.93 9.56
CA ASP A 827 1.51 -4.28 8.57
C ASP A 827 1.14 -5.76 8.70
N PRO A 828 -0.10 -6.11 9.08
CA PRO A 828 -0.55 -7.50 9.19
C PRO A 828 -0.34 -8.31 7.92
N SER A 829 -0.45 -7.69 6.74
CA SER A 829 -0.30 -8.36 5.44
C SER A 829 1.16 -8.75 5.21
N MET A 830 2.09 -7.85 5.53
CA MET A 830 3.53 -8.10 5.43
C MET A 830 4.00 -9.09 6.50
N SER A 831 3.38 -9.08 7.68
CA SER A 831 3.65 -10.08 8.72
C SER A 831 3.21 -11.48 8.33
N ALA A 832 2.02 -11.60 7.73
CA ALA A 832 1.50 -12.86 7.21
C ALA A 832 2.42 -13.46 6.13
N MET A 833 2.98 -12.63 5.23
CA MET A 833 3.97 -13.09 4.24
C MET A 833 5.27 -13.59 4.88
N GLY A 834 5.63 -13.08 6.06
CA GLY A 834 6.74 -13.58 6.88
C GLY A 834 6.42 -14.87 7.65
N GLY A 835 5.18 -15.37 7.57
CA GLY A 835 4.69 -16.54 8.29
C GLY A 835 4.21 -16.24 9.72
N PHE A 836 3.81 -15.01 10.01
CA PHE A 836 3.31 -14.59 11.32
C PHE A 836 1.84 -14.15 11.24
N ASP A 837 1.00 -14.64 12.15
CA ASP A 837 -0.43 -14.33 12.17
C ASP A 837 -0.73 -12.86 12.50
N VAL A 838 0.19 -12.18 13.21
CA VAL A 838 0.11 -10.77 13.57
C VAL A 838 1.50 -10.12 13.51
N PRO A 839 1.60 -8.78 13.33
CA PRO A 839 2.85 -8.04 13.40
C PRO A 839 3.70 -8.40 14.62
N ILE A 840 4.93 -8.86 14.38
CA ILE A 840 5.88 -9.22 15.45
C ILE A 840 6.64 -7.98 15.94
N LEU A 841 7.08 -8.00 17.19
CA LEU A 841 8.01 -7.03 17.74
C LEU A 841 9.41 -7.23 17.11
N HIS A 842 10.11 -6.13 16.87
CA HIS A 842 11.50 -6.17 16.41
C HIS A 842 12.37 -6.96 17.40
N GLY A 843 13.18 -7.91 16.92
CA GLY A 843 14.13 -8.61 17.80
C GLY A 843 15.11 -7.65 18.47
N MET A 844 15.45 -6.54 17.81
CA MET A 844 16.30 -5.47 18.35
C MET A 844 15.59 -4.60 19.41
N CYS A 845 14.26 -4.58 19.43
CA CYS A 845 13.49 -4.01 20.54
C CYS A 845 13.60 -4.92 21.78
N THR A 846 13.40 -6.23 21.61
CA THR A 846 13.59 -7.22 22.70
C THR A 846 15.02 -7.20 23.24
N PHE A 847 16.02 -7.07 22.35
CA PHE A 847 17.42 -6.85 22.71
C PHE A 847 17.62 -5.60 23.58
N GLY A 848 17.03 -4.47 23.18
CA GLY A 848 17.10 -3.22 23.93
C GLY A 848 16.43 -3.31 25.31
N ILE A 849 15.25 -3.93 25.39
CA ILE A 849 14.53 -4.17 26.65
C ILE A 849 15.40 -5.01 27.61
N SER A 850 15.96 -6.12 27.14
CA SER A 850 16.84 -6.95 27.97
C SER A 850 18.13 -6.24 28.39
N GLY A 851 18.72 -5.43 27.49
CA GLY A 851 19.87 -4.59 27.83
C GLY A 851 19.55 -3.54 28.90
N LYS A 852 18.37 -2.90 28.81
CA LYS A 852 17.86 -1.95 29.82
C LYS A 852 17.65 -2.62 31.17
N HIS A 853 17.09 -3.84 31.20
CA HIS A 853 16.94 -4.62 32.43
C HIS A 853 18.29 -4.85 33.11
N ILE A 854 19.30 -5.31 32.36
CA ILE A 854 20.64 -5.60 32.90
C ILE A 854 21.34 -4.32 33.38
N LEU A 855 21.25 -3.24 32.60
CA LEU A 855 21.78 -1.94 32.99
C LEU A 855 21.16 -1.44 34.29
N SER A 856 19.85 -1.64 34.46
CA SER A 856 19.12 -1.25 35.67
C SER A 856 19.51 -2.12 36.87
N THR A 857 19.56 -3.44 36.69
CA THR A 857 19.82 -4.40 37.78
C THR A 857 21.28 -4.40 38.22
N PHE A 858 22.23 -4.43 37.29
CA PHE A 858 23.65 -4.62 37.60
C PHE A 858 24.54 -3.43 37.23
N GLY A 859 24.12 -2.58 36.29
CA GLY A 859 24.84 -1.37 35.88
C GLY A 859 24.45 -0.10 36.64
N LYS A 860 23.48 -0.18 37.58
CA LYS A 860 22.96 0.96 38.36
C LYS A 860 22.53 2.15 37.51
N ASN A 861 22.02 1.91 36.30
CA ASN A 861 21.67 2.93 35.31
C ASN A 861 22.84 3.79 34.80
N ASP A 862 24.10 3.46 35.10
CA ASP A 862 25.27 4.16 34.56
C ASP A 862 25.72 3.49 33.24
N PRO A 863 25.57 4.14 32.08
CA PRO A 863 25.95 3.56 30.79
C PRO A 863 27.46 3.27 30.70
N ASN A 864 28.30 3.93 31.49
CA ASN A 864 29.75 3.69 31.48
C ASN A 864 30.13 2.31 32.01
N THR A 865 29.24 1.66 32.77
CA THR A 865 29.44 0.29 33.25
C THR A 865 29.27 -0.76 32.13
N PHE A 866 28.65 -0.41 31.01
CA PHE A 866 28.25 -1.37 29.98
C PHE A 866 29.34 -1.53 28.91
N LYS A 867 30.00 -2.70 28.85
CA LYS A 867 31.10 -2.94 27.90
C LYS A 867 30.59 -3.46 26.57
N ASN A 868 29.85 -4.56 26.58
CA ASN A 868 29.31 -5.19 25.38
C ASN A 868 28.03 -5.99 25.68
N ILE A 869 27.31 -6.36 24.64
CA ILE A 869 26.17 -7.26 24.69
C ILE A 869 26.17 -8.16 23.46
N LYS A 870 25.90 -9.45 23.68
CA LYS A 870 25.75 -10.47 22.64
C LYS A 870 24.41 -11.17 22.82
N VAL A 871 23.67 -11.41 21.74
CA VAL A 871 22.43 -12.19 21.75
C VAL A 871 22.30 -13.10 20.53
N ARG A 872 21.53 -14.19 20.69
CA ARG A 872 20.91 -14.93 19.59
C ARG A 872 19.39 -14.77 19.66
N LEU A 873 18.78 -14.39 18.54
CA LEU A 873 17.33 -14.29 18.40
C LEU A 873 16.79 -15.68 18.09
N ALA A 874 15.95 -16.22 18.98
CA ALA A 874 15.53 -17.62 18.94
C ALA A 874 14.06 -17.81 18.57
N ALA A 875 13.20 -16.83 18.89
CA ALA A 875 11.77 -16.89 18.61
C ALA A 875 11.17 -15.48 18.49
N PRO A 876 10.05 -15.32 17.74
CA PRO A 876 9.34 -14.05 17.66
C PRO A 876 8.67 -13.68 19.00
N VAL A 877 8.51 -12.37 19.19
CA VAL A 877 7.75 -11.76 20.29
C VAL A 877 6.61 -10.98 19.65
N PHE A 878 5.43 -10.98 20.25
CA PHE A 878 4.28 -10.19 19.78
C PHE A 878 4.07 -8.96 20.68
N PRO A 879 3.77 -7.76 20.13
CA PRO A 879 3.46 -6.59 20.94
C PRO A 879 2.28 -6.87 21.88
N GLY A 880 2.40 -6.47 23.15
CA GLY A 880 1.42 -6.78 24.21
C GLY A 880 1.84 -7.94 25.12
N GLU A 881 2.79 -8.77 24.70
CA GLU A 881 3.33 -9.88 25.50
C GLU A 881 4.28 -9.39 26.61
N THR A 882 4.47 -10.23 27.62
CA THR A 882 5.32 -10.00 28.77
C THR A 882 6.68 -10.68 28.57
N LEU A 883 7.74 -9.87 28.63
CA LEU A 883 9.12 -10.32 28.57
C LEU A 883 9.67 -10.55 29.98
N GLU A 884 10.19 -11.73 30.25
CA GLU A 884 10.91 -12.09 31.47
C GLU A 884 12.40 -12.28 31.15
N THR A 885 13.24 -11.33 31.55
CA THR A 885 14.70 -11.42 31.43
C THR A 885 15.27 -12.09 32.67
N GLN A 886 15.80 -13.30 32.49
CA GLN A 886 16.46 -14.08 33.54
C GLN A 886 17.96 -13.89 33.43
N MET A 887 18.63 -13.56 34.54
CA MET A 887 20.02 -13.10 34.56
C MET A 887 20.86 -13.86 35.59
N TRP A 888 22.04 -14.31 35.20
CA TRP A 888 23.03 -14.96 36.04
C TRP A 888 24.35 -14.18 35.97
N LYS A 889 24.77 -13.64 37.09
CA LYS A 889 26.02 -12.89 37.21
C LYS A 889 27.16 -13.84 37.57
N ASP A 890 28.23 -13.75 36.81
CA ASP A 890 29.50 -14.45 37.00
C ASP A 890 30.65 -13.44 36.82
N GLY A 891 31.24 -13.00 37.93
CA GLY A 891 32.20 -11.90 37.93
C GLY A 891 31.60 -10.61 37.35
N ASN A 892 32.22 -10.09 36.28
CA ASN A 892 31.77 -8.92 35.53
C ASN A 892 30.87 -9.28 34.34
N LYS A 893 30.57 -10.56 34.11
CA LYS A 893 29.71 -11.04 33.03
C LYS A 893 28.33 -11.39 33.56
N VAL A 894 27.30 -10.98 32.84
CA VAL A 894 25.90 -11.32 33.12
C VAL A 894 25.39 -12.16 31.96
N ILE A 895 25.32 -13.47 32.15
CA ILE A 895 24.66 -14.38 31.20
C ILE A 895 23.15 -14.18 31.37
N PHE A 896 22.40 -14.12 30.28
CA PHE A 896 20.96 -13.96 30.35
C PHE A 896 20.22 -14.73 29.26
N GLN A 897 18.93 -14.91 29.49
CA GLN A 897 17.96 -15.30 28.47
C GLN A 897 16.68 -14.49 28.64
N THR A 898 15.85 -14.44 27.61
CA THR A 898 14.56 -13.74 27.68
C THR A 898 13.44 -14.65 27.24
N ARG A 899 12.42 -14.75 28.09
CA ARG A 899 11.26 -15.63 27.91
C ARG A 899 10.01 -14.79 27.69
N VAL A 900 9.18 -15.19 26.75
CA VAL A 900 7.80 -14.72 26.61
C VAL A 900 6.95 -15.49 27.61
N VAL A 901 6.40 -14.79 28.60
CA VAL A 901 5.73 -15.43 29.76
C VAL A 901 4.46 -16.17 29.32
N GLU A 902 3.66 -15.56 28.45
CA GLU A 902 2.35 -16.06 28.03
C GLU A 902 2.45 -17.38 27.26
N ARG A 903 3.52 -17.58 26.49
CA ARG A 903 3.73 -18.76 25.65
C ARG A 903 4.78 -19.74 26.18
N ASP A 904 5.46 -19.37 27.26
CA ASP A 904 6.61 -20.11 27.80
C ASP A 904 7.73 -20.38 26.76
N VAL A 905 8.01 -19.39 25.91
CA VAL A 905 8.99 -19.50 24.81
C VAL A 905 10.21 -18.64 25.10
N ILE A 906 11.43 -19.22 25.00
CA ILE A 906 12.67 -18.45 25.07
C ILE A 906 12.92 -17.74 23.72
N CYS A 907 12.83 -16.41 23.72
CA CYS A 907 13.01 -15.58 22.52
C CYS A 907 14.44 -15.02 22.35
N ILE A 908 15.22 -14.90 23.43
CA ILE A 908 16.65 -14.58 23.38
C ILE A 908 17.44 -15.68 24.08
N THR A 909 18.41 -16.26 23.39
CA THR A 909 19.32 -17.29 23.89
C THR A 909 20.79 -16.91 23.68
N SER A 910 21.69 -17.74 24.22
CA SER A 910 23.14 -17.61 24.05
C SER A 910 23.63 -16.18 24.28
N ALA A 911 23.11 -15.52 25.32
CA ALA A 911 23.25 -14.10 25.50
C ALA A 911 24.03 -13.74 26.76
N ALA A 912 24.83 -12.69 26.67
CA ALA A 912 25.53 -12.12 27.81
C ALA A 912 25.81 -10.63 27.63
N VAL A 913 25.95 -9.94 28.75
CA VAL A 913 26.52 -8.59 28.84
C VAL A 913 27.81 -8.68 29.64
N GLU A 914 28.91 -8.11 29.15
CA GLU A 914 30.07 -7.83 29.99
C GLU A 914 29.97 -6.41 30.53
N LEU A 915 30.22 -6.26 31.82
CA LEU A 915 30.32 -4.98 32.52
C LEU A 915 31.80 -4.60 32.70
N ARG A 916 32.08 -3.30 32.74
CA ARG A 916 33.41 -2.76 33.08
C ARG A 916 33.65 -2.91 34.59
N ASP A 917 34.91 -3.14 34.96
CA ASP A 917 35.35 -3.20 36.35
C ASP A 917 35.18 -1.81 37.01
N PRO A 918 34.53 -1.67 38.18
CA PRO A 918 34.44 -0.42 38.91
C PRO A 918 35.79 0.24 39.24
N ASN A 919 36.88 -0.54 39.29
CA ASN A 919 38.24 -0.07 39.63
C ASN A 919 39.19 0.04 38.43
N GLY A 920 38.74 -0.32 37.22
CA GLY A 920 39.49 -0.10 35.98
C GLY A 920 39.27 1.30 35.43
N SER A 921 40.29 1.90 34.80
CA SER A 921 40.22 3.23 34.18
C SER A 921 38.94 3.40 33.35
N GLY A 922 37.98 4.17 33.90
CA GLY A 922 36.70 4.45 33.26
C GLY A 922 36.90 5.07 31.89
N LEU A 923 35.91 4.92 31.01
CA LEU A 923 35.92 5.64 29.74
C LEU A 923 35.98 7.13 30.05
N GLY A 924 37.12 7.75 29.76
CA GLY A 924 37.36 9.15 30.06
C GLY A 924 36.21 10.03 29.55
N ALA A 925 35.80 10.99 30.37
CA ALA A 925 34.91 12.06 29.94
C ALA A 925 35.45 12.66 28.62
N PRO A 926 34.57 13.03 27.67
CA PRO A 926 35.01 13.55 26.37
C PRO A 926 35.96 14.73 26.59
N SER A 927 37.20 14.57 26.12
CA SER A 927 38.23 15.59 26.24
C SER A 927 37.88 16.75 25.31
N ALA A 928 37.70 17.92 25.92
CA ALA A 928 37.72 19.19 25.22
C ALA A 928 39.07 19.30 24.47
N THR A 929 39.00 19.46 23.15
CA THR A 929 40.18 19.68 22.31
C THR A 929 40.69 21.11 22.57
N PRO A 930 41.99 21.33 22.83
CA PRO A 930 42.51 22.63 23.24
C PRO A 930 42.61 23.57 22.04
N SER A 931 41.67 24.49 21.91
CA SER A 931 41.95 25.77 21.26
C SER A 931 42.68 26.64 22.27
N VAL A 932 43.84 27.20 21.91
CA VAL A 932 44.67 28.12 22.71
C VAL A 932 43.81 28.95 23.69
N GLY A 933 43.85 28.52 24.96
CA GLY A 933 42.73 28.67 25.88
C GLY A 933 42.53 30.12 26.32
N ILE A 934 41.30 30.62 26.11
CA ILE A 934 40.83 31.82 26.81
C ILE A 934 40.15 31.49 28.15
N SER A 935 40.36 30.25 28.64
CA SER A 935 40.04 29.80 30.00
C SER A 935 40.94 30.43 31.05
N VAL A 936 40.33 30.89 32.14
CA VAL A 936 41.06 31.29 33.35
C VAL A 936 40.59 30.41 34.51
N PRO A 937 41.50 29.61 35.11
CA PRO A 937 41.16 28.76 36.25
C PRO A 937 40.51 29.55 37.39
N GLY A 938 39.45 29.00 37.98
CA GLY A 938 38.69 29.65 39.05
C GLY A 938 37.60 30.62 38.58
N PHE A 939 37.37 30.74 37.27
CA PHE A 939 36.25 31.49 36.70
C PHE A 939 35.42 30.59 35.79
N GLN A 940 34.21 30.26 36.23
CA GLN A 940 33.29 29.39 35.49
C GLN A 940 32.80 30.04 34.19
N SER A 941 32.71 31.37 34.17
CA SER A 941 32.40 32.18 32.98
C SER A 941 33.38 32.00 31.82
N SER A 942 34.58 31.46 32.06
CA SER A 942 35.55 31.09 31.04
C SER A 942 34.92 30.29 29.89
N SER A 943 34.03 29.36 30.22
CA SER A 943 33.33 28.51 29.26
C SER A 943 32.48 29.30 28.24
N VAL A 944 31.88 30.42 28.66
CA VAL A 944 31.07 31.29 27.79
C VAL A 944 31.98 31.99 26.78
N PHE A 945 33.13 32.49 27.22
CA PHE A 945 34.07 33.14 26.32
C PHE A 945 34.69 32.14 25.35
N GLU A 946 35.08 30.95 25.82
CA GLU A 946 35.57 29.86 24.98
C GLU A 946 34.58 29.48 23.88
N GLN A 947 33.28 29.37 24.20
CA GLN A 947 32.25 29.10 23.21
C GLN A 947 32.11 30.24 22.19
N LEU A 948 32.13 31.50 22.64
CA LEU A 948 32.07 32.64 21.73
C LEU A 948 33.28 32.71 20.80
N LYS A 949 34.48 32.43 21.33
CA LYS A 949 35.71 32.39 20.52
C LYS A 949 35.70 31.21 19.55
N ALA A 950 35.32 30.02 19.99
CA ALA A 950 35.22 28.85 19.13
C ALA A 950 34.22 29.08 18.00
N GLY A 951 33.05 29.67 18.31
CA GLY A 951 32.06 30.05 17.31
C GLY A 951 32.58 31.08 16.30
N LEU A 952 33.41 32.03 16.72
CA LEU A 952 34.03 33.01 15.84
C LEU A 952 35.14 32.39 14.97
N ASP A 953 35.93 31.48 15.54
CA ASP A 953 37.06 30.83 14.86
C ASP A 953 36.57 29.90 13.73
N VAL A 954 35.42 29.24 13.89
CA VAL A 954 34.81 28.37 12.86
C VAL A 954 33.89 29.11 11.87
N ALA A 955 33.48 30.35 12.17
CA ALA A 955 32.62 31.14 11.30
C ALA A 955 33.35 31.58 10.03
N SER A 956 32.66 31.55 8.89
CA SER A 956 33.21 32.05 7.62
C SER A 956 33.44 33.56 7.66
N PRO A 957 34.32 34.11 6.82
CA PRO A 957 34.55 35.57 6.76
C PRO A 957 33.27 36.39 6.55
N ALA A 958 32.32 35.88 5.78
CA ALA A 958 31.04 36.55 5.53
C ALA A 958 30.15 36.61 6.79
N GLU A 959 30.09 35.52 7.57
CA GLU A 959 29.31 35.45 8.81
C GLU A 959 29.91 36.34 9.90
N ARG A 960 31.24 36.37 10.00
CA ARG A 960 31.96 37.28 10.89
C ARG A 960 31.67 38.74 10.58
N GLN A 961 31.73 39.12 9.30
CA GLN A 961 31.41 40.47 8.84
C GLN A 961 29.93 40.84 9.09
N ALA A 962 29.00 39.89 8.99
CA ALA A 962 27.60 40.12 9.33
C ALA A 962 27.41 40.44 10.82
N GLN A 963 28.11 39.73 11.71
CA GLN A 963 28.06 39.99 13.15
C GLN A 963 28.67 41.35 13.53
N VAL A 964 29.82 41.72 12.95
CA VAL A 964 30.43 43.04 13.14
C VAL A 964 29.46 44.15 12.70
N LYS A 965 28.79 43.99 11.55
CA LYS A 965 27.78 44.95 11.06
C LYS A 965 26.53 45.00 11.93
N LYS A 966 26.15 43.91 12.59
CA LYS A 966 24.96 43.84 13.45
C LYS A 966 25.20 44.49 14.82
N VAL A 967 26.34 44.18 15.43
CA VAL A 967 26.68 44.63 16.79
C VAL A 967 27.24 46.05 16.75
N LYS A 968 28.26 46.30 15.91
CA LYS A 968 28.99 47.59 15.76
C LYS A 968 29.50 48.16 17.08
N GLY A 969 30.04 47.32 17.95
CA GLY A 969 30.51 47.75 19.28
C GLY A 969 31.52 46.79 19.90
N SER A 970 32.31 47.31 20.84
CA SER A 970 33.27 46.53 21.62
C SER A 970 33.00 46.63 23.12
N PHE A 971 33.22 45.52 23.83
CA PHE A 971 32.87 45.34 25.23
C PHE A 971 34.06 44.87 26.05
N GLN A 972 34.28 45.51 27.19
CA GLN A 972 35.14 45.01 28.26
C GLN A 972 34.26 44.33 29.30
N ILE A 973 34.56 43.09 29.68
CA ILE A 973 33.82 42.36 30.72
C ILE A 973 34.78 42.04 31.86
N ASN A 974 34.45 42.53 33.05
CA ASN A 974 35.19 42.37 34.28
C ASN A 974 34.38 41.51 35.25
N ILE A 975 34.87 40.32 35.54
CA ILE A 975 34.18 39.32 36.33
C ILE A 975 34.90 39.14 37.66
N THR A 976 34.13 39.08 38.74
CA THR A 976 34.63 38.75 40.08
C THR A 976 34.07 37.40 40.50
N ASN A 977 34.95 36.45 40.85
CA ASN A 977 34.51 35.13 41.31
C ASN A 977 34.16 35.13 42.81
N SER A 978 33.73 33.97 43.33
CA SER A 978 33.35 33.82 44.75
C SER A 978 34.52 33.97 45.74
N GLU A 979 35.77 33.99 45.27
CA GLU A 979 36.98 34.22 46.07
C GLU A 979 37.48 35.68 45.97
N ASP A 980 36.65 36.60 45.47
CA ASP A 980 36.96 38.02 45.21
C ASP A 980 38.12 38.25 44.22
N LYS A 981 38.54 37.22 43.49
CA LYS A 981 39.51 37.36 42.39
C LYS A 981 38.81 37.99 41.19
N LYS A 982 39.49 38.92 40.53
CA LYS A 982 38.99 39.63 39.36
C LYS A 982 39.70 39.19 38.10
N GLN A 983 38.93 38.92 37.06
CA GLN A 983 39.44 38.59 35.75
C GLN A 983 38.66 39.34 34.67
N SER A 984 39.36 39.71 33.61
CA SER A 984 38.80 40.47 32.50
C SER A 984 38.87 39.68 31.19
N TRP A 985 37.86 39.87 30.34
CA TRP A 985 37.81 39.46 28.94
C TRP A 985 37.29 40.62 28.08
N TYR A 986 37.59 40.59 26.79
CA TYR A 986 37.04 41.53 25.82
C TYR A 986 36.33 40.82 24.67
N ILE A 987 35.33 41.50 24.11
CA ILE A 987 34.61 41.11 22.89
C ILE A 987 34.59 42.33 21.97
N ASP A 988 35.25 42.26 20.82
CA ASP A 988 35.27 43.31 19.80
C ASP A 988 34.46 42.85 18.58
N PHE A 989 33.30 43.46 18.34
CA PHE A 989 32.55 43.35 17.08
C PHE A 989 32.39 44.73 16.43
N LYS A 990 33.40 45.58 16.57
CA LYS A 990 33.46 46.93 16.00
C LYS A 990 34.48 47.03 14.87
N THR A 991 35.62 46.35 15.00
CA THR A 991 36.71 46.44 14.01
C THR A 991 37.17 45.07 13.50
N GLY A 992 37.67 45.02 12.26
CA GLY A 992 38.16 43.78 11.63
C GLY A 992 37.06 42.72 11.40
N ASP A 993 37.41 41.46 11.63
CA ASP A 993 36.51 40.29 11.55
C ASP A 993 35.88 39.93 12.91
N GLY A 994 36.02 40.80 13.90
CA GLY A 994 35.66 40.55 15.29
C GLY A 994 36.70 39.74 16.06
N ALA A 995 36.71 39.86 17.39
CA ALA A 995 37.66 39.18 18.26
C ALA A 995 37.11 38.95 19.68
N VAL A 996 37.52 37.85 20.31
CA VAL A 996 37.26 37.56 21.74
C VAL A 996 38.59 37.16 22.38
N GLY A 997 38.92 37.73 23.53
CA GLY A 997 40.20 37.44 24.20
C GLY A 997 40.21 37.70 25.70
N ILE A 998 41.24 37.17 26.39
CA ILE A 998 41.50 37.42 27.82
C ILE A 998 42.16 38.79 27.97
N GLY A 999 41.77 39.49 29.04
CA GLY A 999 42.45 40.68 29.53
C GLY A 999 41.74 41.98 29.14
N PRO A 1000 42.44 43.12 29.28
CA PRO A 1000 41.92 44.40 28.83
C PRO A 1000 41.82 44.40 27.29
N SER A 1001 40.75 45.03 26.80
CA SER A 1001 40.51 45.22 25.37
C SER A 1001 41.69 45.98 24.74
N PRO A 1002 42.24 45.50 23.61
CA PRO A 1002 43.39 46.13 22.94
C PRO A 1002 43.14 47.60 22.54
N LYS A 1003 41.87 47.97 22.36
CA LYS A 1003 41.40 49.34 22.13
C LYS A 1003 40.36 49.71 23.17
N LYS A 1004 40.16 51.01 23.41
CA LYS A 1004 39.14 51.51 24.36
C LYS A 1004 37.76 50.92 24.01
N ALA A 1005 37.19 50.14 24.93
CA ALA A 1005 35.88 49.52 24.76
C ALA A 1005 34.77 50.58 24.79
N ASP A 1006 33.71 50.36 24.01
CA ASP A 1006 32.54 51.24 23.98
C ASP A 1006 31.72 51.12 25.27
N ALA A 1007 31.66 49.93 25.85
CA ALA A 1007 31.05 49.68 27.16
C ALA A 1007 31.90 48.72 28.00
N THR A 1008 31.93 48.97 29.31
CA THR A 1008 32.57 48.13 30.31
C THR A 1008 31.53 47.59 31.27
N ILE A 1009 31.54 46.27 31.45
CA ILE A 1009 30.58 45.50 32.21
C ILE A 1009 31.28 44.90 33.43
N GLY A 1010 30.75 45.13 34.63
CA GLY A 1010 31.19 44.53 35.88
C GLY A 1010 30.11 43.61 36.45
N VAL A 1011 30.44 42.36 36.75
CA VAL A 1011 29.45 41.36 37.20
C VAL A 1011 30.12 40.23 37.98
N SER A 1012 29.37 39.51 38.81
CA SER A 1012 29.87 38.28 39.45
C SER A 1012 29.95 37.12 38.44
N ASP A 1013 30.83 36.15 38.71
CA ASP A 1013 31.03 34.98 37.85
C ASP A 1013 29.74 34.16 37.68
N ALA A 1014 28.99 33.96 38.77
CA ALA A 1014 27.70 33.27 38.76
C ALA A 1014 26.61 34.05 38.01
N ASP A 1015 26.45 35.36 38.30
CA ASP A 1015 25.41 36.16 37.63
C ASP A 1015 25.71 36.31 36.12
N PHE A 1016 26.98 36.29 35.70
CA PHE A 1016 27.34 36.33 34.28
C PHE A 1016 26.92 35.06 33.54
N LEU A 1017 27.07 33.88 34.15
CA LEU A 1017 26.58 32.62 33.59
C LEU A 1017 25.05 32.60 33.46
N GLU A 1018 24.35 33.14 34.45
CA GLU A 1018 22.89 33.28 34.37
C GLU A 1018 22.46 34.28 33.30
N LEU A 1019 23.21 35.37 33.10
CA LEU A 1019 22.97 36.32 32.01
C LEU A 1019 23.21 35.66 30.64
N ALA A 1020 24.29 34.91 30.49
CA ALA A 1020 24.64 34.24 29.24
C ALA A 1020 23.66 33.13 28.86
N SER A 1021 23.15 32.39 29.85
CA SER A 1021 22.11 31.36 29.65
C SER A 1021 20.69 31.94 29.52
N GLY A 1022 20.51 33.25 29.70
CA GLY A 1022 19.22 33.93 29.66
C GLY A 1022 18.32 33.72 30.88
N LYS A 1023 18.81 33.02 31.92
CA LYS A 1023 18.10 32.81 33.20
C LYS A 1023 17.98 34.12 34.01
N LEU A 1024 18.99 35.00 33.93
CA LEU A 1024 18.97 36.31 34.57
C LEU A 1024 18.70 37.42 33.55
N ASN A 1025 17.75 38.30 33.85
CA ASN A 1025 17.43 39.44 33.00
C ASN A 1025 18.42 40.61 33.25
N ALA A 1026 19.06 41.10 32.18
CA ALA A 1026 20.09 42.13 32.25
C ALA A 1026 19.63 43.47 32.83
N GLN A 1027 18.40 43.91 32.54
CA GLN A 1027 17.86 45.18 33.06
C GLN A 1027 17.57 45.06 34.56
N LYS A 1028 17.03 43.91 35.00
CA LYS A 1028 16.81 43.63 36.42
C LYS A 1028 18.14 43.57 37.17
N ALA A 1029 19.14 42.87 36.63
CA ALA A 1029 20.47 42.77 37.23
C ALA A 1029 21.15 44.14 37.38
N PHE A 1030 20.97 45.04 36.40
CA PHE A 1030 21.49 46.41 36.47
C PHE A 1030 20.79 47.24 37.56
N MET A 1031 19.45 47.21 37.62
CA MET A 1031 18.70 47.95 38.64
C MET A 1031 18.96 47.46 40.06
N THR A 1032 19.23 46.16 40.25
CA THR A 1032 19.55 45.59 41.57
C THR A 1032 21.05 45.68 41.91
N GLY A 1033 21.85 46.38 41.10
CA GLY A 1033 23.28 46.60 41.34
C GLY A 1033 24.19 45.37 41.10
N LYS A 1034 23.63 44.25 40.64
CA LYS A 1034 24.37 43.01 40.31
C LYS A 1034 25.16 43.11 39.01
N LEU A 1035 24.71 43.98 38.10
CA LEU A 1035 25.37 44.28 36.84
C LEU A 1035 25.74 45.77 36.84
N GLN A 1036 27.03 46.07 36.68
CA GLN A 1036 27.52 47.44 36.54
C GLN A 1036 27.88 47.71 35.09
N ILE A 1037 27.42 48.84 34.55
CA ILE A 1037 27.70 49.23 33.16
C ILE A 1037 28.28 50.65 33.17
N LYS A 1038 29.44 50.82 32.52
CA LYS A 1038 30.07 52.13 32.26
C LYS A 1038 30.30 52.28 30.76
N GLY A 1039 30.12 53.48 30.22
CA GLY A 1039 30.25 53.76 28.78
C GLY A 1039 28.90 53.76 28.05
N ASN A 1040 28.87 53.34 26.79
CA ASN A 1040 27.70 53.43 25.92
C ASN A 1040 26.62 52.41 26.31
N MET A 1041 25.61 52.88 27.04
CA MET A 1041 24.51 52.06 27.57
C MET A 1041 23.70 51.37 26.46
N MET A 1042 23.51 52.02 25.32
CA MET A 1042 22.76 51.43 24.21
C MET A 1042 23.48 50.22 23.62
N LEU A 1043 24.80 50.32 23.43
CA LEU A 1043 25.59 49.17 22.98
C LEU A 1043 25.62 48.05 24.01
N ALA A 1044 25.68 48.37 25.31
CA ALA A 1044 25.67 47.37 26.37
C ALA A 1044 24.44 46.45 26.32
N THR A 1045 23.27 46.95 25.89
CA THR A 1045 22.07 46.11 25.74
C THR A 1045 22.21 45.03 24.66
N LYS A 1046 23.05 45.25 23.64
CA LYS A 1046 23.31 44.27 22.59
C LYS A 1046 24.18 43.11 23.03
N LEU A 1047 24.88 43.23 24.16
CA LEU A 1047 25.72 42.15 24.69
C LEU A 1047 24.89 40.89 24.96
N GLY A 1048 23.65 41.02 25.42
CA GLY A 1048 22.75 39.88 25.61
C GLY A 1048 22.49 39.10 24.32
N ASP A 1049 22.34 39.79 23.18
CA ASP A 1049 22.15 39.14 21.88
C ASP A 1049 23.43 38.44 21.41
N VAL A 1050 24.60 39.01 21.74
CA VAL A 1050 25.91 38.39 21.47
C VAL A 1050 26.08 37.11 22.29
N LEU A 1051 25.76 37.15 23.59
CA LEU A 1051 25.85 36.01 24.49
C LEU A 1051 24.86 34.88 24.10
N ALA A 1052 23.69 35.24 23.57
CA ALA A 1052 22.69 34.28 23.10
C ALA A 1052 22.96 33.73 21.67
N GLY A 1053 24.11 34.04 21.06
CA GLY A 1053 24.47 33.55 19.73
C GLY A 1053 23.63 34.13 18.59
N GLY A 1054 23.04 35.32 18.77
CA GLY A 1054 22.33 36.05 17.71
C GLY A 1054 20.92 35.58 17.36
N LYS A 1055 20.33 34.62 18.09
CA LYS A 1055 18.91 34.24 17.96
C LYS A 1055 18.03 35.37 18.48
N SER A 1056 17.34 36.06 17.57
CA SER A 1056 16.41 37.14 17.87
C SER A 1056 15.30 36.65 18.83
N LYS A 1057 15.13 37.37 19.95
CA LYS A 1057 13.94 37.30 20.80
C LYS A 1057 12.74 37.82 19.99
N ALA A 1058 11.84 36.92 19.59
CA ALA A 1058 10.48 37.35 19.27
C ALA A 1058 9.83 37.87 20.55
N LYS A 1059 9.36 39.12 20.51
CA LYS A 1059 8.75 39.85 21.62
C LYS A 1059 7.37 39.28 21.96
N LEU A 1060 7.18 39.09 23.27
CA LEU A 1060 5.93 38.97 24.06
C LEU A 1060 4.95 37.85 23.69
#